data_AF-A0AAN9FTG2-F1
#
_entry.id   AF-A0AAN9FTG2-F1
#
_cell.length_a   1.000
_cell.length_b   1.000
_cell.length_c   1.000
_cell.angle_alpha   90.00
_cell.angle_beta   90.00
_cell.angle_gamma   90.00
#
_symmetry.space_group_name_H-M   'P 1'
#
loop_
_entity.id
_entity.type
_entity.pdbx_description
1 polymer ?
#
loop_
_entity_poly.entity_id
_entity_poly.type
_entity_poly.pdbx_seq_one_letter_code
_entity_poly.pdbx_strand_id
1 'polypeptide(L)'
;MDPSPQFPPPQNPNPNPNVFLDPNSDSIPNFLQNPNPNLTHYLSFSVPKKRRRGRSQRNTPSFRLPLSPFNPNYTDSPSNSRIPSSSTHDNSDEIIVINKEAKTEALIALSAGFPADSLTEEEIEAGVLPVIGGIEQVNYTLIRNHIIAKWRENVSNWVNKKVFLDYIPQHFQPLLDSAYNYLVSHGYINFGVAPSIKEKISVEPSKLGCVIVIGSGLAGLAAARQLMRFGFKVMVLEGRKRAGGRVYTKKMEVGNRVCAAAELGGSVLTGTLGNPLGIVARQLGDSLHKVRDKCPLYCMDGRPVNPDVDVKVESAFNRLLDKASQLRQLMGEVSVDVSLGAALETFQQVYKDAVTDEEMHLFNWHLANLEYANAGLLSNLSLAFWDQDDPYDMGGDHCFLPGGNGKLVQALAENVPILYEKTVHTIRYSGDGVQVIAGNQVFEGDMALCTVPLGVLKKGSIKFIPELPQRKLDGIKRLGFGLLNKVAMLFPHVFWEMDLDTFGHLSDDPSRRGEFFLFYSYATVAGGPLLIALVAGEAAHKFESMPPTDAVTRVLQILKGIYEPKGITVPEPIQTVCTRWGSDPFCFGSYSNVAVGASGDDYDILAESVGDGRLFFAGEATTRRYPATMHGAFLSGLREAANMAHHANIRSMNMKVDKTPSNAHSCANLLADLFREPDIEFGSFSVIFAQKNADPKSPAILRVTFSEPRKRCHEVTKQDQQQHSNKLLFQQLQSHFNQQQQLHVYTLLSRQQVLDLREVRGGDEMRLNYLCEKLGVKLVGRKGLGMNAESVITSIKAERSNRKPVSTPLALKPGVSKLKAGIMRRKLVRRAKVVRKSNSLLHASTNVGSAIKLSEEIQIIDQVLPDVPFSGSNQNELPNT
;
A
#
# COMPACT_ATOMS: atom_id res chain seq x y z
N MET A 1 -26.37 23.70 -43.99
CA MET A 1 -26.40 25.06 -44.53
C MET A 1 -26.25 26.00 -43.35
N ASP A 2 -25.39 27.00 -43.51
CA ASP A 2 -25.15 28.12 -42.59
C ASP A 2 -26.30 29.17 -42.64
N PRO A 3 -26.34 30.25 -41.82
CA PRO A 3 -25.22 30.83 -41.06
C PRO A 3 -25.46 31.30 -39.61
N SER A 4 -24.33 31.54 -38.93
CA SER A 4 -24.20 32.37 -37.72
C SER A 4 -24.33 33.88 -38.01
N PRO A 5 -24.52 34.71 -36.97
CA PRO A 5 -23.94 36.05 -36.92
C PRO A 5 -22.93 36.22 -35.77
N GLN A 6 -21.91 37.06 -35.98
CA GLN A 6 -20.95 37.54 -34.98
C GLN A 6 -21.40 38.89 -34.40
N PHE A 7 -20.81 39.36 -33.29
CA PHE A 7 -20.42 40.76 -32.96
C PHE A 7 -19.78 40.81 -31.52
N PRO A 8 -19.28 41.94 -30.95
CA PRO A 8 -17.84 42.17 -30.79
C PRO A 8 -17.35 42.15 -29.31
N PRO A 9 -16.03 42.24 -29.04
CA PRO A 9 -15.49 42.16 -27.68
C PRO A 9 -15.54 43.51 -26.90
N PRO A 10 -15.76 43.49 -25.58
CA PRO A 10 -15.63 44.68 -24.73
C PRO A 10 -14.17 44.95 -24.34
N GLN A 11 -13.82 46.24 -24.21
CA GLN A 11 -12.51 46.71 -23.74
C GLN A 11 -12.55 47.06 -22.24
N ASN A 12 -11.41 46.97 -21.55
CA ASN A 12 -11.19 47.71 -20.30
C ASN A 12 -11.27 49.23 -20.59
N PRO A 13 -11.88 50.02 -19.70
CA PRO A 13 -11.03 50.72 -18.73
C PRO A 13 -11.63 50.85 -17.32
N ASN A 14 -10.74 51.02 -16.34
CA ASN A 14 -11.05 51.53 -15.01
C ASN A 14 -10.84 53.06 -15.00
N PRO A 15 -11.75 53.87 -14.43
CA PRO A 15 -11.28 54.79 -13.39
C PRO A 15 -12.29 55.08 -12.25
N ASN A 16 -11.78 55.29 -11.04
CA ASN A 16 -12.48 56.01 -9.97
C ASN A 16 -12.60 57.51 -10.30
N PRO A 17 -13.60 58.21 -9.71
CA PRO A 17 -13.21 59.29 -8.79
C PRO A 17 -14.12 59.47 -7.54
N ASN A 18 -13.46 59.84 -6.43
CA ASN A 18 -13.81 60.77 -5.33
C ASN A 18 -15.30 61.10 -5.03
N VAL A 19 -15.83 60.88 -3.82
CA VAL A 19 -15.48 61.41 -2.46
C VAL A 19 -16.04 62.82 -2.15
N PHE A 20 -16.98 62.86 -1.18
CA PHE A 20 -17.30 63.91 -0.19
C PHE A 20 -18.38 63.31 0.75
N LEU A 21 -18.45 63.53 2.07
CA LEU A 21 -17.51 64.16 3.03
C LEU A 21 -17.75 63.60 4.47
N ASP A 22 -16.76 63.82 5.34
CA ASP A 22 -16.68 63.60 6.80
C ASP A 22 -17.62 64.56 7.60
N PRO A 23 -17.69 64.61 8.97
CA PRO A 23 -16.62 64.33 9.94
C PRO A 23 -16.95 63.53 11.23
N ASN A 24 -15.97 62.78 11.76
CA ASN A 24 -15.28 63.10 13.03
C ASN A 24 -14.36 61.96 13.55
N SER A 25 -13.04 62.19 13.47
CA SER A 25 -12.03 62.13 14.57
C SER A 25 -11.96 60.92 15.53
N ASP A 26 -10.81 60.33 15.88
CA ASP A 26 -9.38 60.56 15.55
C ASP A 26 -8.53 59.40 16.19
N SER A 27 -7.23 59.17 15.96
CA SER A 27 -6.21 59.79 15.09
C SER A 27 -5.15 58.76 14.65
N ILE A 28 -4.20 59.15 13.79
CA ILE A 28 -3.02 58.35 13.41
C ILE A 28 -1.77 59.26 13.31
N PRO A 29 -0.61 58.83 13.84
CA PRO A 29 0.70 59.26 13.34
C PRO A 29 1.32 58.21 12.40
N ASN A 30 1.70 58.62 11.19
CA ASN A 30 2.42 57.79 10.23
C ASN A 30 3.87 57.53 10.65
N PHE A 31 4.48 56.44 10.15
CA PHE A 31 5.78 56.52 9.48
C PHE A 31 5.99 55.37 8.48
N LEU A 32 6.51 55.70 7.31
CA LEU A 32 6.93 54.76 6.25
C LEU A 32 8.45 54.66 6.22
N GLN A 33 9.02 53.46 6.36
CA GLN A 33 10.37 53.15 5.84
C GLN A 33 10.65 51.64 5.76
N ASN A 34 10.94 51.17 4.53
CA ASN A 34 11.56 49.91 4.07
C ASN A 34 11.17 48.53 4.67
N PRO A 35 11.05 47.49 3.82
CA PRO A 35 10.75 46.12 4.25
C PRO A 35 12.00 45.43 4.83
N ASN A 36 11.84 44.73 5.97
CA ASN A 36 12.87 43.89 6.56
C ASN A 36 12.53 42.40 6.36
N PRO A 37 13.28 41.64 5.55
CA PRO A 37 12.88 40.31 5.09
C PRO A 37 13.21 39.19 6.09
N ASN A 38 12.66 39.25 7.31
CA ASN A 38 12.78 38.20 8.32
C ASN A 38 11.53 38.12 9.21
N LEU A 39 10.58 37.26 8.82
CA LEU A 39 9.47 36.84 9.68
C LEU A 39 9.05 35.41 9.33
N THR A 40 9.90 34.47 9.75
CA THR A 40 9.56 33.05 9.81
C THR A 40 8.41 32.86 10.81
N HIS A 41 7.24 32.41 10.32
CA HIS A 41 6.15 31.98 11.20
C HIS A 41 6.55 30.68 11.91
N TYR A 42 7.11 30.80 13.12
CA TYR A 42 7.44 29.67 13.97
C TYR A 42 6.18 28.86 14.31
N LEU A 43 6.21 27.57 13.98
CA LEU A 43 5.14 26.62 14.32
C LEU A 43 5.16 26.32 15.83
N SER A 44 4.26 26.93 16.58
CA SER A 44 4.07 26.64 18.00
C SER A 44 3.29 25.33 18.19
N PHE A 45 4.01 24.24 18.46
CA PHE A 45 3.42 22.92 18.73
C PHE A 45 2.70 22.89 20.09
N SER A 46 1.44 23.33 20.09
CA SER A 46 0.50 23.08 21.18
C SER A 46 -0.20 21.73 20.98
N VAL A 47 -0.29 20.91 22.04
CA VAL A 47 -0.96 19.60 22.00
C VAL A 47 -2.46 19.79 22.23
N PRO A 48 -3.36 19.56 21.25
CA PRO A 48 -4.78 19.84 21.42
C PRO A 48 -5.47 18.73 22.24
N LYS A 49 -6.30 19.13 23.21
CA LYS A 49 -7.30 18.24 23.83
C LYS A 49 -8.45 18.03 22.84
N LYS A 50 -8.34 17.02 21.97
CA LYS A 50 -9.35 16.65 20.97
C LYS A 50 -10.49 15.83 21.58
N ARG A 51 -11.69 15.92 20.98
CA ARG A 51 -12.70 14.87 21.12
C ARG A 51 -12.24 13.67 20.28
N ARG A 52 -11.92 12.54 20.90
CA ARG A 52 -11.17 11.44 20.27
C ARG A 52 -12.11 10.32 19.81
N ARG A 53 -11.68 9.55 18.79
CA ARG A 53 -12.08 8.14 18.65
C ARG A 53 -11.84 7.44 20.01
N GLY A 54 -12.76 6.59 20.45
CA GLY A 54 -12.75 6.08 21.82
C GLY A 54 -11.45 5.38 22.19
N ARG A 55 -10.62 6.03 23.03
CA ARG A 55 -9.20 5.67 23.23
C ARG A 55 -8.80 5.63 24.70
N SER A 56 -8.13 4.53 25.06
CA SER A 56 -7.45 4.34 26.34
C SER A 56 -6.38 5.39 26.64
N GLN A 57 -6.34 5.83 27.90
CA GLN A 57 -5.16 6.52 28.44
C GLN A 57 -4.11 5.50 28.89
N ARG A 58 -3.23 5.08 27.97
CA ARG A 58 -1.92 4.53 28.37
C ARG A 58 -0.98 5.67 28.77
N ASN A 59 -0.50 5.64 30.00
CA ASN A 59 0.57 6.51 30.47
C ASN A 59 1.87 6.20 29.69
N THR A 60 2.42 7.21 29.00
CA THR A 60 3.81 7.16 28.52
C THR A 60 4.77 7.17 29.72
N PRO A 61 5.79 6.30 29.77
CA PRO A 61 6.82 6.38 30.80
C PRO A 61 7.59 7.70 30.67
N SER A 62 7.69 8.46 31.76
CA SER A 62 8.41 9.74 31.77
C SER A 62 9.92 9.49 31.77
N PHE A 63 10.54 9.55 30.59
CA PHE A 63 12.00 9.51 30.47
C PHE A 63 12.64 10.68 31.23
N ARG A 64 13.34 10.36 32.33
CA ARG A 64 14.37 11.21 32.93
C ARG A 64 15.71 10.52 32.75
N LEU A 65 16.64 11.15 32.03
CA LEU A 65 18.05 10.78 32.02
C LEU A 65 18.82 11.60 33.07
N PRO A 66 19.96 11.13 33.59
CA PRO A 66 20.67 11.80 34.68
C PRO A 66 21.31 13.13 34.24
N LEU A 67 21.23 14.13 35.11
CA LEU A 67 22.01 15.37 34.97
C LEU A 67 23.32 15.22 35.74
N SER A 68 24.44 15.09 35.02
CA SER A 68 25.78 15.33 35.58
C SER A 68 26.09 16.83 35.54
N PRO A 69 26.55 17.45 36.64
CA PRO A 69 26.74 18.91 36.69
C PRO A 69 28.01 19.34 35.94
N PHE A 70 27.86 20.19 34.93
CA PHE A 70 28.97 20.95 34.35
C PHE A 70 29.24 22.21 35.18
N ASN A 71 30.52 22.42 35.53
CA ASN A 71 30.97 23.52 36.39
C ASN A 71 31.55 24.66 35.53
N PRO A 72 30.94 25.86 35.47
CA PRO A 72 31.35 26.91 34.54
C PRO A 72 32.45 27.81 35.12
N ASN A 73 33.70 27.55 34.78
CA ASN A 73 34.80 28.52 34.86
C ASN A 73 35.96 28.10 33.97
N TYR A 74 36.20 28.86 32.89
CA TYR A 74 37.51 29.44 32.54
C TYR A 74 37.38 30.21 31.22
N THR A 75 37.65 31.50 31.27
CA THR A 75 37.97 32.32 30.09
C THR A 75 39.44 32.15 29.75
N ASP A 76 39.80 32.02 28.46
CA ASP A 76 40.94 32.80 27.94
C ASP A 76 40.96 32.96 26.41
N SER A 77 41.86 33.82 25.95
CA SER A 77 41.96 34.35 24.58
C SER A 77 42.99 33.60 23.70
N PRO A 78 42.97 33.75 22.35
CA PRO A 78 43.67 32.83 21.45
C PRO A 78 45.17 33.15 21.26
N SER A 79 45.96 32.11 20.97
CA SER A 79 47.33 32.23 20.44
C SER A 79 47.59 31.22 19.32
N ASN A 80 48.40 31.60 18.33
CA ASN A 80 48.70 30.78 17.16
C ASN A 80 49.87 29.83 17.41
N SER A 81 49.73 28.56 17.00
CA SER A 81 50.87 27.81 16.46
C SER A 81 50.38 26.85 15.36
N ARG A 82 51.15 26.75 14.26
CA ARG A 82 50.90 25.81 13.16
C ARG A 82 51.84 24.62 13.30
N ILE A 83 51.31 23.40 13.33
CA ILE A 83 52.09 22.18 13.10
C ILE A 83 51.32 21.34 12.06
N PRO A 84 51.87 21.07 10.87
CA PRO A 84 51.21 20.26 9.85
C PRO A 84 51.45 18.76 10.10
N SER A 85 50.68 18.16 11.01
CA SER A 85 50.65 16.70 11.16
C SER A 85 49.70 16.07 10.13
N SER A 86 50.25 15.42 9.11
CA SER A 86 49.49 14.66 8.11
C SER A 86 48.97 13.33 8.66
N SER A 87 48.08 13.38 9.64
CA SER A 87 47.23 12.24 9.99
C SER A 87 46.14 12.08 8.91
N THR A 88 46.16 10.97 8.19
CA THR A 88 44.95 10.47 7.53
C THR A 88 44.00 10.00 8.63
N HIS A 89 43.13 10.90 9.10
CA HIS A 89 42.04 10.51 9.98
C HIS A 89 41.15 9.50 9.25
N ASP A 90 40.75 8.46 9.98
CA ASP A 90 39.72 7.55 9.51
C ASP A 90 38.36 8.24 9.73
N ASN A 91 37.89 8.94 8.70
CA ASN A 91 36.69 9.78 8.77
C ASN A 91 35.38 8.96 8.90
N SER A 92 35.45 7.64 9.13
CA SER A 92 34.30 6.79 9.45
C SER A 92 33.60 7.18 10.75
N ASP A 93 34.33 7.80 11.69
CA ASP A 93 33.88 8.05 13.05
C ASP A 93 33.34 9.48 13.29
N GLU A 94 33.26 10.32 12.24
CA GLU A 94 32.71 11.68 12.35
C GLU A 94 31.17 11.68 12.23
N ILE A 95 30.48 12.34 13.16
CA ILE A 95 29.03 12.60 13.06
C ILE A 95 28.80 13.91 12.31
N ILE A 96 28.04 13.87 11.22
CA ILE A 96 27.76 15.03 10.37
C ILE A 96 26.96 16.12 11.10
N VAL A 97 27.44 17.35 11.07
CA VAL A 97 26.74 18.53 11.62
C VAL A 97 26.23 19.40 10.48
N ILE A 98 24.96 19.20 10.10
CA ILE A 98 24.34 19.89 8.94
C ILE A 98 23.79 21.28 9.34
N ASN A 99 23.04 21.37 10.45
CA ASN A 99 22.55 22.64 10.99
C ASN A 99 22.33 22.60 12.52
N LYS A 100 21.82 23.71 13.07
CA LYS A 100 21.53 23.87 14.52
C LYS A 100 20.11 23.44 14.93
N GLU A 101 19.30 22.96 13.99
CA GLU A 101 17.86 22.69 14.16
C GLU A 101 17.49 21.20 13.93
N ALA A 102 18.43 20.27 14.07
CA ALA A 102 18.22 18.83 13.85
C ALA A 102 17.00 18.24 14.61
N LYS A 103 16.58 18.83 15.74
CA LYS A 103 15.33 18.47 16.44
C LYS A 103 14.06 18.81 15.63
N THR A 104 14.04 19.97 14.99
CA THR A 104 12.95 20.39 14.08
C THR A 104 12.89 19.46 12.87
N GLU A 105 14.04 19.13 12.28
CA GLU A 105 14.13 18.24 11.13
C GLU A 105 13.69 16.80 11.46
N ALA A 106 14.08 16.29 12.63
CA ALA A 106 13.63 14.99 13.13
C ALA A 106 12.09 14.94 13.33
N LEU A 107 11.46 16.00 13.83
CA LEU A 107 10.00 16.08 13.94
C LEU A 107 9.31 16.16 12.57
N ILE A 108 9.91 16.84 11.59
CA ILE A 108 9.40 16.89 10.22
C ILE A 108 9.55 15.52 9.54
N ALA A 109 10.67 14.83 9.73
CA ALA A 109 10.88 13.46 9.25
C ALA A 109 9.91 12.46 9.88
N LEU A 110 9.63 12.59 11.18
CA LEU A 110 8.59 11.81 11.89
C LEU A 110 7.20 12.04 11.28
N SER A 111 6.86 13.29 10.94
CA SER A 111 5.63 13.59 10.19
C SER A 111 5.63 13.03 8.76
N ALA A 112 6.78 12.61 8.22
CA ALA A 112 6.88 11.95 6.92
C ALA A 112 6.91 10.41 7.01
N GLY A 113 6.76 9.84 8.21
CA GLY A 113 6.76 8.39 8.46
C GLY A 113 8.12 7.80 8.85
N PHE A 114 9.14 8.63 9.08
CA PHE A 114 10.50 8.18 9.40
C PHE A 114 10.85 8.37 10.88
N PRO A 115 11.31 7.33 11.61
CA PRO A 115 11.74 7.49 12.99
C PRO A 115 13.01 8.35 13.07
N ALA A 116 13.12 9.16 14.12
CA ALA A 116 14.05 10.29 14.20
C ALA A 116 15.54 9.92 14.08
N ASP A 117 15.91 8.74 14.55
CA ASP A 117 17.28 8.27 14.87
C ASP A 117 17.63 6.91 14.23
N SER A 118 16.72 6.37 13.41
CA SER A 118 16.74 4.98 12.95
C SER A 118 16.21 4.82 11.52
N LEU A 119 16.49 3.66 10.93
CA LEU A 119 15.96 3.26 9.62
C LEU A 119 14.55 2.67 9.78
N THR A 120 13.72 2.89 8.76
CA THR A 120 12.50 2.10 8.54
C THR A 120 12.83 0.71 7.98
N GLU A 121 11.87 -0.22 8.09
CA GLU A 121 11.94 -1.55 7.46
C GLU A 121 12.15 -1.44 5.95
N GLU A 122 11.44 -0.50 5.30
CA GLU A 122 11.53 -0.24 3.85
C GLU A 122 12.91 0.27 3.42
N GLU A 123 13.59 1.07 4.26
CA GLU A 123 14.97 1.52 4.03
C GLU A 123 15.98 0.36 4.16
N ILE A 124 15.74 -0.55 5.11
CA ILE A 124 16.56 -1.75 5.32
C ILE A 124 16.40 -2.70 4.11
N GLU A 125 15.17 -2.95 3.66
CA GLU A 125 14.87 -3.80 2.50
C GLU A 125 15.38 -3.19 1.18
N ALA A 126 15.30 -1.86 1.03
CA ALA A 126 15.88 -1.15 -0.11
C ALA A 126 17.43 -1.12 -0.10
N GLY A 127 18.07 -1.54 1.00
CA GLY A 127 19.52 -1.59 1.13
C GLY A 127 20.19 -0.22 1.11
N VAL A 128 19.58 0.79 1.76
CA VAL A 128 20.12 2.17 1.75
C VAL A 128 21.50 2.30 2.39
N LEU A 129 21.90 1.32 3.22
CA LEU A 129 23.24 1.16 3.78
C LEU A 129 23.71 -0.30 3.63
N PRO A 130 25.04 -0.54 3.48
CA PRO A 130 25.60 -1.88 3.39
C PRO A 130 25.64 -2.61 4.76
N VAL A 131 25.66 -1.85 5.85
CA VAL A 131 25.68 -2.32 7.24
C VAL A 131 24.68 -1.50 8.06
N ILE A 132 23.98 -2.14 9.00
CA ILE A 132 22.97 -1.48 9.86
C ILE A 132 23.61 -1.17 11.21
N GLY A 133 23.28 -0.01 11.78
CA GLY A 133 23.86 0.53 13.00
C GLY A 133 25.14 1.34 12.78
N GLY A 134 25.77 1.77 13.88
CA GLY A 134 26.98 2.58 13.85
C GLY A 134 26.78 4.02 13.36
N ILE A 135 27.90 4.72 13.16
CA ILE A 135 27.94 6.15 12.85
C ILE A 135 27.44 6.44 11.41
N GLU A 136 27.66 5.51 10.47
CA GLU A 136 27.12 5.61 9.10
C GLU A 136 25.58 5.70 9.10
N GLN A 137 24.89 4.93 9.95
CA GLN A 137 23.44 5.02 10.10
C GLN A 137 22.99 6.37 10.67
N VAL A 138 23.70 6.90 11.67
CA VAL A 138 23.40 8.23 12.25
C VAL A 138 23.54 9.31 11.18
N ASN A 139 24.62 9.27 10.39
CA ASN A 139 24.89 10.22 9.33
C ASN A 139 23.86 10.15 8.19
N TYR A 140 23.53 8.95 7.71
CA TYR A 140 22.45 8.75 6.74
C TYR A 140 21.12 9.31 7.28
N THR A 141 20.79 9.03 8.54
CA THR A 141 19.54 9.47 9.19
C THR A 141 19.44 10.99 9.25
N LEU A 142 20.52 11.67 9.66
CA LEU A 142 20.59 13.14 9.68
C LEU A 142 20.44 13.73 8.27
N ILE A 143 21.15 13.18 7.28
CA ILE A 143 21.06 13.59 5.87
C ILE A 143 19.64 13.41 5.32
N ARG A 144 19.02 12.25 5.55
CA ARG A 144 17.64 11.95 5.16
C ARG A 144 16.65 12.94 5.78
N ASN A 145 16.75 13.17 7.10
CA ASN A 145 15.87 14.09 7.81
C ASN A 145 15.99 15.52 7.26
N HIS A 146 17.21 15.99 6.99
CA HIS A 146 17.48 17.28 6.37
C HIS A 146 16.88 17.39 4.95
N ILE A 147 17.02 16.36 4.11
CA ILE A 147 16.42 16.34 2.76
C ILE A 147 14.89 16.43 2.82
N ILE A 148 14.25 15.70 3.73
CA ILE A 148 12.78 15.75 3.93
C ILE A 148 12.37 17.14 4.41
N ALA A 149 13.06 17.70 5.42
CA ALA A 149 12.79 19.03 5.93
C ALA A 149 12.89 20.10 4.82
N LYS A 150 13.96 20.04 4.01
CA LYS A 150 14.22 21.00 2.94
C LYS A 150 13.19 20.97 1.82
N TRP A 151 12.56 19.81 1.55
CA TRP A 151 11.42 19.75 0.65
C TRP A 151 10.10 20.17 1.32
N ARG A 152 9.90 19.86 2.61
CA ARG A 152 8.70 20.23 3.37
C ARG A 152 8.53 21.75 3.53
N GLU A 153 9.64 22.52 3.56
CA GLU A 153 9.67 23.99 3.46
C GLU A 153 8.79 24.51 2.30
N ASN A 154 9.01 24.02 1.08
CA ASN A 154 8.23 24.37 -0.11
C ASN A 154 8.00 23.17 -1.02
N VAL A 155 6.96 22.40 -0.68
CA VAL A 155 6.53 21.21 -1.43
C VAL A 155 6.06 21.46 -2.86
N SER A 156 5.89 22.72 -3.28
CA SER A 156 5.53 23.07 -4.66
C SER A 156 6.75 23.17 -5.58
N ASN A 157 7.96 23.16 -5.01
CA ASN A 157 9.23 23.16 -5.73
C ASN A 157 9.84 21.74 -5.81
N TRP A 158 10.46 21.43 -6.96
CA TRP A 158 11.32 20.26 -7.09
C TRP A 158 12.70 20.52 -6.47
N VAL A 159 13.03 19.82 -5.38
CA VAL A 159 14.34 19.91 -4.73
C VAL A 159 15.33 18.97 -5.42
N ASN A 160 16.42 19.53 -5.95
CA ASN A 160 17.48 18.81 -6.66
C ASN A 160 18.61 18.42 -5.71
N LYS A 161 19.23 17.23 -5.90
CA LYS A 161 20.38 16.76 -5.09
C LYS A 161 21.50 17.80 -4.95
N LYS A 162 21.73 18.62 -5.99
CA LYS A 162 22.72 19.70 -6.01
C LYS A 162 22.57 20.71 -4.85
N VAL A 163 21.34 20.95 -4.37
CA VAL A 163 21.06 21.90 -3.28
C VAL A 163 21.74 21.50 -1.97
N PHE A 164 22.07 20.22 -1.78
CA PHE A 164 22.69 19.71 -0.56
C PHE A 164 24.22 19.65 -0.61
N LEU A 165 24.85 19.89 -1.77
CA LEU A 165 26.30 19.75 -1.94
C LEU A 165 27.09 20.83 -1.19
N ASP A 166 26.48 21.99 -0.92
CA ASP A 166 27.07 23.08 -0.14
C ASP A 166 26.94 22.86 1.38
N TYR A 167 26.12 21.90 1.82
CA TYR A 167 25.83 21.58 3.22
C TYR A 167 26.41 20.24 3.68
N ILE A 168 26.70 19.32 2.75
CA ILE A 168 27.13 17.94 3.05
C ILE A 168 28.56 17.74 2.53
N PRO A 169 29.55 17.50 3.42
CA PRO A 169 30.94 17.24 3.05
C PRO A 169 31.10 16.15 1.99
N GLN A 170 32.11 16.30 1.11
CA GLN A 170 32.31 15.45 -0.06
C GLN A 170 32.40 13.94 0.28
N HIS A 171 32.96 13.57 1.43
CA HIS A 171 33.06 12.18 1.86
C HIS A 171 31.70 11.53 2.23
N PHE A 172 30.69 12.34 2.58
CA PHE A 172 29.31 11.86 2.83
C PHE A 172 28.43 11.84 1.56
N GLN A 173 28.98 12.16 0.37
CA GLN A 173 28.22 12.09 -0.88
C GLN A 173 27.57 10.71 -1.17
N PRO A 174 28.17 9.55 -0.83
CA PRO A 174 27.49 8.25 -0.97
C PRO A 174 26.18 8.16 -0.15
N LEU A 175 26.15 8.74 1.05
CA LEU A 175 24.97 8.76 1.92
C LEU A 175 23.90 9.73 1.42
N LEU A 176 24.31 10.91 0.93
CA LEU A 176 23.42 11.84 0.23
C LEU A 176 22.82 11.20 -1.03
N ASP A 177 23.63 10.52 -1.84
CA ASP A 177 23.16 9.80 -3.02
C ASP A 177 22.16 8.71 -2.65
N SER A 178 22.45 7.90 -1.63
CA SER A 178 21.53 6.86 -1.14
C SER A 178 20.21 7.47 -0.66
N ALA A 179 20.25 8.38 0.31
CA ALA A 179 19.06 9.01 0.90
C ALA A 179 18.22 9.77 -0.15
N TYR A 180 18.85 10.57 -1.01
CA TYR A 180 18.14 11.32 -2.04
C TYR A 180 17.50 10.39 -3.07
N ASN A 181 18.22 9.36 -3.55
CA ASN A 181 17.68 8.41 -4.52
C ASN A 181 16.55 7.57 -3.91
N TYR A 182 16.67 7.16 -2.65
CA TYR A 182 15.60 6.45 -1.91
C TYR A 182 14.34 7.32 -1.80
N LEU A 183 14.45 8.53 -1.25
CA LEU A 183 13.33 9.43 -1.02
C LEU A 183 12.63 9.87 -2.33
N VAL A 184 13.40 10.11 -3.40
CA VAL A 184 12.85 10.46 -4.72
C VAL A 184 12.17 9.27 -5.39
N SER A 185 12.71 8.04 -5.27
CA SER A 185 12.16 6.85 -5.93
C SER A 185 10.86 6.38 -5.26
N HIS A 186 10.86 6.17 -3.94
CA HIS A 186 9.67 5.74 -3.18
C HIS A 186 8.62 6.85 -3.05
N GLY A 187 8.95 8.09 -3.44
CA GLY A 187 7.99 9.19 -3.54
C GLY A 187 7.72 9.90 -2.22
N TYR A 188 8.67 9.88 -1.29
CA TYR A 188 8.59 10.63 -0.02
C TYR A 188 8.88 12.13 -0.20
N ILE A 189 9.61 12.50 -1.25
CA ILE A 189 9.80 13.90 -1.68
C ILE A 189 9.48 14.08 -3.17
N ASN A 190 9.33 15.33 -3.61
CA ASN A 190 9.12 15.70 -5.02
C ASN A 190 7.91 15.01 -5.69
N PHE A 191 6.85 14.72 -4.92
CA PHE A 191 5.61 14.11 -5.42
C PHE A 191 4.46 15.12 -5.59
N GLY A 192 3.45 14.76 -6.39
CA GLY A 192 2.17 15.46 -6.47
C GLY A 192 1.88 16.16 -7.79
N VAL A 193 1.42 17.42 -7.71
CA VAL A 193 0.69 18.13 -8.77
C VAL A 193 1.13 19.58 -9.01
N ALA A 194 2.09 20.12 -8.24
CA ALA A 194 2.62 21.46 -8.50
C ALA A 194 3.31 21.56 -9.88
N PRO A 195 3.32 22.74 -10.55
CA PRO A 195 3.88 22.89 -11.90
C PRO A 195 5.31 22.36 -12.06
N SER A 196 6.23 22.75 -11.16
CA SER A 196 7.64 22.33 -11.20
C SER A 196 7.86 20.81 -11.03
N ILE A 197 6.85 20.10 -10.50
CA ILE A 197 6.83 18.65 -10.35
C ILE A 197 6.20 17.99 -11.59
N LYS A 198 5.11 18.56 -12.13
CA LYS A 198 4.50 18.14 -13.41
C LYS A 198 5.52 18.20 -14.55
N GLU A 199 6.35 19.24 -14.60
CA GLU A 199 7.45 19.41 -15.56
C GLU A 199 8.50 18.28 -15.55
N LYS A 200 8.56 17.44 -14.51
CA LYS A 200 9.47 16.29 -14.45
C LYS A 200 8.82 14.97 -14.87
N ILE A 201 7.53 14.97 -15.19
CA ILE A 201 6.80 13.83 -15.72
C ILE A 201 6.80 13.96 -17.25
N SER A 202 7.72 13.24 -17.91
CA SER A 202 7.75 13.20 -19.38
C SER A 202 6.49 12.54 -19.92
N VAL A 203 5.92 13.12 -20.98
CA VAL A 203 4.83 12.50 -21.76
C VAL A 203 5.40 11.40 -22.66
N GLU A 204 6.59 11.62 -23.23
CA GLU A 204 7.31 10.65 -24.04
C GLU A 204 8.11 9.67 -23.16
N PRO A 205 8.00 8.34 -23.39
CA PRO A 205 8.69 7.34 -22.58
C PRO A 205 10.18 7.25 -22.93
N SER A 206 11.05 7.38 -21.92
CA SER A 206 12.50 7.23 -22.06
C SER A 206 13.01 5.81 -21.80
N LYS A 207 12.13 4.88 -21.39
CA LYS A 207 12.39 3.44 -21.27
C LYS A 207 11.53 2.66 -22.27
N LEU A 208 12.09 1.54 -22.74
CA LEU A 208 11.39 0.59 -23.62
C LEU A 208 10.24 -0.16 -22.92
N GLY A 209 10.19 -0.17 -21.59
CA GLY A 209 9.22 -0.96 -20.83
C GLY A 209 7.82 -0.34 -20.80
N CYS A 210 6.80 -1.17 -21.03
CA CYS A 210 5.39 -0.78 -20.99
C CYS A 210 4.66 -1.34 -19.75
N VAL A 211 3.85 -0.51 -19.10
CA VAL A 211 3.12 -0.88 -17.87
C VAL A 211 1.62 -0.60 -18.01
N ILE A 212 0.79 -1.60 -17.69
CA ILE A 212 -0.66 -1.48 -17.66
C ILE A 212 -1.12 -1.34 -16.20
N VAL A 213 -1.76 -0.22 -15.86
CA VAL A 213 -2.39 0.00 -14.55
C VAL A 213 -3.89 -0.27 -14.67
N ILE A 214 -4.46 -1.01 -13.73
CA ILE A 214 -5.87 -1.45 -13.76
C ILE A 214 -6.61 -0.77 -12.61
N GLY A 215 -7.45 0.20 -12.96
CA GLY A 215 -8.11 1.15 -12.05
C GLY A 215 -7.41 2.51 -12.02
N SER A 216 -8.20 3.59 -12.04
CA SER A 216 -7.76 4.98 -11.95
C SER A 216 -8.19 5.66 -10.64
N GLY A 217 -8.29 4.87 -9.56
CA GLY A 217 -8.34 5.39 -8.19
C GLY A 217 -6.98 5.98 -7.76
N LEU A 218 -6.91 6.56 -6.56
CA LEU A 218 -5.69 7.25 -6.09
C LEU A 218 -4.42 6.39 -6.17
N ALA A 219 -4.52 5.08 -5.92
CA ALA A 219 -3.41 4.14 -6.06
C ALA A 219 -2.91 4.05 -7.52
N GLY A 220 -3.81 3.83 -8.48
CA GLY A 220 -3.45 3.75 -9.91
C GLY A 220 -2.98 5.08 -10.49
N LEU A 221 -3.51 6.21 -10.01
CA LEU A 221 -3.07 7.55 -10.41
C LEU A 221 -1.67 7.90 -9.87
N ALA A 222 -1.41 7.65 -8.58
CA ALA A 222 -0.06 7.78 -8.01
C ALA A 222 0.93 6.82 -8.73
N ALA A 223 0.47 5.58 -8.95
CA ALA A 223 0.97 4.58 -9.88
C ALA A 223 1.56 5.17 -11.16
N ALA A 224 0.64 5.60 -12.03
CA ALA A 224 0.95 6.04 -13.38
C ALA A 224 1.90 7.25 -13.39
N ARG A 225 1.67 8.24 -12.51
CA ARG A 225 2.51 9.45 -12.44
C ARG A 225 3.98 9.13 -12.12
N GLN A 226 4.24 8.27 -11.12
CA GLN A 226 5.60 7.86 -10.79
C GLN A 226 6.23 7.00 -11.90
N LEU A 227 5.48 6.09 -12.50
CA LEU A 227 5.98 5.24 -13.59
C LEU A 227 6.33 6.06 -14.84
N MET A 228 5.51 7.05 -15.21
CA MET A 228 5.83 8.01 -16.29
C MET A 228 7.06 8.85 -15.95
N ARG A 229 7.18 9.35 -14.71
CA ARG A 229 8.37 10.06 -14.21
C ARG A 229 9.63 9.19 -14.22
N PHE A 230 9.48 7.87 -14.04
CA PHE A 230 10.55 6.87 -14.20
C PHE A 230 10.82 6.49 -15.67
N GLY A 231 10.14 7.10 -16.64
CA GLY A 231 10.33 6.91 -18.07
C GLY A 231 9.58 5.75 -18.71
N PHE A 232 8.73 5.02 -17.96
CA PHE A 232 7.96 3.91 -18.52
C PHE A 232 6.81 4.41 -19.40
N LYS A 233 6.49 3.65 -20.46
CA LYS A 233 5.24 3.84 -21.21
C LYS A 233 4.08 3.29 -20.38
N VAL A 234 3.22 4.16 -19.85
CA VAL A 234 2.08 3.76 -19.03
C VAL A 234 0.79 3.77 -19.85
N MET A 235 -0.15 2.88 -19.51
CA MET A 235 -1.56 2.96 -19.87
C MET A 235 -2.41 2.59 -18.65
N VAL A 236 -3.48 3.34 -18.39
CA VAL A 236 -4.43 3.05 -17.29
C VAL A 236 -5.75 2.58 -17.89
N LEU A 237 -6.28 1.44 -17.44
CA LEU A 237 -7.59 0.92 -17.82
C LEU A 237 -8.57 1.16 -16.67
N GLU A 238 -9.65 1.92 -16.92
CA GLU A 238 -10.68 2.24 -15.93
C GLU A 238 -12.04 1.70 -16.41
N GLY A 239 -12.74 0.94 -15.56
CA GLY A 239 -14.05 0.39 -15.90
C GLY A 239 -15.17 1.43 -15.92
N ARG A 240 -15.02 2.51 -15.16
CA ARG A 240 -15.96 3.63 -15.09
C ARG A 240 -15.72 4.65 -16.21
N LYS A 241 -16.69 5.56 -16.39
CA LYS A 241 -16.56 6.80 -17.19
C LYS A 241 -15.89 7.97 -16.47
N ARG A 242 -15.15 7.72 -15.39
CA ARG A 242 -14.48 8.74 -14.56
C ARG A 242 -13.31 8.15 -13.77
N ALA A 243 -12.35 9.00 -13.42
CA ALA A 243 -11.29 8.67 -12.47
C ALA A 243 -11.76 8.70 -11.00
N GLY A 244 -10.84 8.37 -10.09
CA GLY A 244 -10.99 8.49 -8.64
C GLY A 244 -11.55 7.25 -7.93
N GLY A 245 -12.32 6.42 -8.63
CA GLY A 245 -12.91 5.20 -8.07
C GLY A 245 -13.79 5.49 -6.84
N ARG A 246 -13.31 5.10 -5.66
CA ARG A 246 -13.97 5.34 -4.36
C ARG A 246 -13.76 6.75 -3.77
N VAL A 247 -12.93 7.59 -4.41
CA VAL A 247 -13.02 9.05 -4.24
C VAL A 247 -13.99 9.56 -5.30
N TYR A 248 -15.07 10.21 -4.86
CA TYR A 248 -16.15 10.62 -5.76
C TYR A 248 -16.93 11.83 -5.24
N THR A 249 -16.52 13.01 -5.70
CA THR A 249 -17.36 14.19 -5.70
C THR A 249 -18.39 14.09 -6.82
N LYS A 250 -19.66 14.38 -6.52
CA LYS A 250 -20.67 14.70 -7.53
C LYS A 250 -21.05 16.17 -7.38
N LYS A 251 -20.94 16.92 -8.48
CA LYS A 251 -21.54 18.26 -8.58
C LYS A 251 -23.07 18.08 -8.60
N MET A 252 -23.74 18.74 -7.67
CA MET A 252 -25.21 18.80 -7.56
C MET A 252 -25.61 20.24 -7.84
N GLU A 253 -26.51 20.47 -8.78
CA GLU A 253 -26.86 21.82 -9.24
C GLU A 253 -28.25 21.89 -9.88
N VAL A 254 -28.93 23.03 -9.74
CA VAL A 254 -30.19 23.32 -10.44
C VAL A 254 -30.17 24.74 -11.00
N GLY A 255 -30.07 24.82 -12.33
CA GLY A 255 -29.77 26.06 -13.05
C GLY A 255 -28.48 26.72 -12.56
N ASN A 256 -28.33 28.01 -12.82
CA ASN A 256 -27.16 28.79 -12.39
C ASN A 256 -27.32 29.37 -10.97
N ARG A 257 -28.24 28.84 -10.13
CA ARG A 257 -28.64 29.47 -8.86
C ARG A 257 -28.09 28.77 -7.61
N VAL A 258 -28.11 27.44 -7.58
CA VAL A 258 -27.66 26.65 -6.43
C VAL A 258 -26.78 25.51 -6.95
N CYS A 259 -25.58 25.39 -6.40
CA CYS A 259 -24.59 24.37 -6.75
C CYS A 259 -23.85 23.90 -5.49
N ALA A 260 -23.55 22.60 -5.38
CA ALA A 260 -22.75 22.04 -4.30
C ALA A 260 -21.87 20.86 -4.78
N ALA A 261 -20.68 20.72 -4.20
CA ALA A 261 -19.80 19.56 -4.36
C ALA A 261 -20.06 18.51 -3.27
N ALA A 262 -20.74 17.40 -3.62
CA ALA A 262 -21.11 16.35 -2.68
C ALA A 262 -20.12 15.18 -2.68
N GLU A 263 -19.49 14.88 -1.54
CA GLU A 263 -18.62 13.70 -1.40
C GLU A 263 -19.43 12.42 -1.14
N LEU A 264 -19.65 11.66 -2.21
CA LEU A 264 -20.31 10.35 -2.17
C LEU A 264 -19.33 9.22 -1.80
N GLY A 265 -18.02 9.47 -1.94
CA GLY A 265 -16.94 8.54 -1.62
C GLY A 265 -16.18 8.90 -0.34
N GLY A 266 -14.85 8.74 -0.35
CA GLY A 266 -13.97 9.18 0.75
C GLY A 266 -14.05 10.69 0.99
N SER A 267 -14.51 11.10 2.17
CA SER A 267 -14.78 12.52 2.52
C SER A 267 -13.61 13.23 3.21
N VAL A 268 -12.94 12.57 4.16
CA VAL A 268 -12.10 13.25 5.16
C VAL A 268 -10.61 13.02 4.88
N LEU A 269 -9.83 14.11 4.88
CA LEU A 269 -8.38 14.04 4.99
C LEU A 269 -7.99 13.90 6.47
N THR A 270 -7.77 12.67 6.90
CA THR A 270 -7.36 12.35 8.28
C THR A 270 -5.88 12.66 8.49
N GLY A 271 -5.56 13.55 9.42
CA GLY A 271 -4.20 13.75 9.95
C GLY A 271 -3.32 14.60 9.02
N THR A 272 -3.59 15.90 8.96
CA THR A 272 -2.96 16.83 8.01
C THR A 272 -1.45 17.05 8.15
N LEU A 273 -0.77 16.56 9.20
CA LEU A 273 0.69 16.69 9.30
C LEU A 273 1.40 15.65 8.42
N GLY A 274 1.02 14.38 8.51
CA GLY A 274 1.63 13.31 7.72
C GLY A 274 0.92 12.93 6.44
N ASN A 275 -0.39 13.19 6.33
CA ASN A 275 -1.18 12.76 5.19
C ASN A 275 -0.72 13.45 3.88
N PRO A 276 -0.18 12.71 2.89
CA PRO A 276 0.37 13.27 1.66
C PRO A 276 -0.68 13.98 0.79
N LEU A 277 -1.97 13.69 0.96
CA LEU A 277 -3.04 14.41 0.24
C LEU A 277 -3.23 15.84 0.77
N GLY A 278 -2.82 16.13 2.01
CA GLY A 278 -2.71 17.50 2.52
C GLY A 278 -1.61 18.31 1.82
N ILE A 279 -0.51 17.65 1.43
CA ILE A 279 0.52 18.25 0.57
C ILE A 279 -0.04 18.52 -0.84
N VAL A 280 -0.77 17.57 -1.43
CA VAL A 280 -1.40 17.76 -2.76
C VAL A 280 -2.42 18.90 -2.74
N ALA A 281 -3.24 19.04 -1.68
CA ALA A 281 -4.13 20.19 -1.50
C ALA A 281 -3.36 21.52 -1.41
N ARG A 282 -2.29 21.57 -0.60
CA ARG A 282 -1.41 22.75 -0.49
C ARG A 282 -0.75 23.13 -1.82
N GLN A 283 -0.39 22.15 -2.66
CA GLN A 283 0.14 22.37 -4.01
C GLN A 283 -0.90 22.93 -5.00
N LEU A 284 -2.19 22.74 -4.73
CA LEU A 284 -3.29 23.32 -5.51
C LEU A 284 -3.70 24.73 -5.02
N GLY A 285 -3.15 25.19 -3.90
CA GLY A 285 -3.56 26.43 -3.24
C GLY A 285 -4.86 26.31 -2.44
N ASP A 286 -5.41 25.10 -2.27
CA ASP A 286 -6.61 24.88 -1.48
C ASP A 286 -6.32 24.97 0.02
N SER A 287 -7.04 25.85 0.72
CA SER A 287 -7.06 25.87 2.18
C SER A 287 -7.95 24.73 2.70
N LEU A 288 -7.47 23.97 3.68
CA LEU A 288 -8.20 22.85 4.26
C LEU A 288 -9.13 23.32 5.39
N HIS A 289 -10.41 22.95 5.33
CA HIS A 289 -11.37 23.23 6.40
C HIS A 289 -11.25 22.16 7.48
N LYS A 290 -10.78 22.54 8.67
CA LYS A 290 -10.77 21.68 9.86
C LYS A 290 -12.19 21.28 10.23
N VAL A 291 -12.44 19.97 10.34
CA VAL A 291 -13.67 19.45 10.92
C VAL A 291 -13.72 19.85 12.40
N ARG A 292 -14.74 20.62 12.77
CA ARG A 292 -14.95 21.14 14.13
C ARG A 292 -15.29 20.00 15.11
N ASP A 293 -14.74 20.04 16.31
CA ASP A 293 -15.01 19.03 17.37
C ASP A 293 -16.46 19.07 17.92
N LYS A 294 -17.27 20.07 17.54
CA LYS A 294 -18.68 20.24 17.96
C LYS A 294 -19.59 19.33 17.13
N CYS A 295 -20.04 18.25 17.74
CA CYS A 295 -21.09 17.36 17.25
C CYS A 295 -22.19 17.24 18.33
N PRO A 296 -23.32 17.95 18.22
CA PRO A 296 -24.47 17.71 19.08
C PRO A 296 -25.20 16.44 18.65
N LEU A 297 -25.85 15.77 19.60
CA LEU A 297 -26.65 14.57 19.39
C LEU A 297 -28.12 14.87 19.71
N TYR A 298 -29.04 14.32 18.92
CA TYR A 298 -30.48 14.53 19.07
C TYR A 298 -31.23 13.20 19.32
N CYS A 299 -32.23 13.25 20.20
CA CYS A 299 -33.15 12.15 20.48
C CYS A 299 -34.28 12.06 19.42
N MET A 300 -35.14 11.03 19.49
CA MET A 300 -36.21 10.79 18.50
C MET A 300 -37.25 11.93 18.46
N ASP A 301 -37.40 12.63 19.59
CA ASP A 301 -38.28 13.79 19.79
C ASP A 301 -37.64 15.11 19.32
N GLY A 302 -36.43 15.05 18.72
CA GLY A 302 -35.68 16.21 18.24
C GLY A 302 -34.96 17.02 19.31
N ARG A 303 -35.09 16.69 20.60
CA ARG A 303 -34.39 17.43 21.67
C ARG A 303 -32.89 17.09 21.67
N PRO A 304 -32.02 18.04 22.03
CA PRO A 304 -30.60 17.74 22.24
C PRO A 304 -30.42 16.80 23.45
N VAL A 305 -29.51 15.84 23.32
CA VAL A 305 -29.04 15.00 24.43
C VAL A 305 -28.39 15.88 25.50
N ASN A 306 -28.61 15.57 26.78
CA ASN A 306 -27.97 16.30 27.88
C ASN A 306 -26.43 16.11 27.83
N PRO A 307 -25.61 17.18 27.81
CA PRO A 307 -24.15 17.08 27.78
C PRO A 307 -23.53 16.23 28.90
N ASP A 308 -24.11 16.20 30.10
CA ASP A 308 -23.62 15.35 31.19
C ASP A 308 -23.86 13.86 30.91
N VAL A 309 -24.95 13.53 30.20
CA VAL A 309 -25.27 12.17 29.75
C VAL A 309 -24.38 11.77 28.56
N ASP A 310 -24.17 12.68 27.61
CA ASP A 310 -23.21 12.54 26.50
C ASP A 310 -21.82 12.16 27.04
N VAL A 311 -21.26 12.97 27.94
CA VAL A 311 -19.94 12.71 28.57
C VAL A 311 -19.95 11.44 29.44
N LYS A 312 -21.02 11.14 30.16
CA LYS A 312 -21.14 9.92 31.00
C LYS A 312 -21.06 8.64 30.15
N VAL A 313 -21.81 8.59 29.04
CA VAL A 313 -21.87 7.41 28.17
C VAL A 313 -20.66 7.33 27.25
N GLU A 314 -20.15 8.44 26.71
CA GLU A 314 -18.86 8.46 25.99
C GLU A 314 -17.76 7.89 26.90
N SER A 315 -17.73 8.29 28.17
CA SER A 315 -16.79 7.75 29.17
C SER A 315 -17.04 6.28 29.51
N ALA A 316 -18.28 5.79 29.50
CA ALA A 316 -18.59 4.38 29.70
C ALA A 316 -18.14 3.51 28.51
N PHE A 317 -18.45 3.94 27.29
CA PHE A 317 -18.03 3.33 26.03
C PHE A 317 -16.50 3.27 25.90
N ASN A 318 -15.79 4.34 26.25
CA ASN A 318 -14.32 4.35 26.23
C ASN A 318 -13.73 3.37 27.26
N ARG A 319 -14.24 3.33 28.50
CA ARG A 319 -13.83 2.33 29.51
C ARG A 319 -14.15 0.89 29.10
N LEU A 320 -15.16 0.70 28.26
CA LEU A 320 -15.51 -0.59 27.69
C LEU A 320 -14.52 -1.04 26.60
N LEU A 321 -14.10 -0.15 25.70
CA LEU A 321 -13.04 -0.45 24.73
C LEU A 321 -11.70 -0.77 25.44
N ASP A 322 -11.39 -0.05 26.52
CA ASP A 322 -10.24 -0.37 27.39
C ASP A 322 -10.32 -1.78 27.97
N LYS A 323 -11.50 -2.20 28.45
CA LYS A 323 -11.76 -3.56 28.94
C LYS A 323 -11.65 -4.62 27.83
N ALA A 324 -12.15 -4.35 26.62
CA ALA A 324 -11.98 -5.25 25.47
C ALA A 324 -10.49 -5.40 25.10
N SER A 325 -9.72 -4.32 25.14
CA SER A 325 -8.28 -4.34 24.90
C SER A 325 -7.50 -5.10 26.00
N GLN A 326 -7.96 -5.04 27.26
CA GLN A 326 -7.44 -5.88 28.35
C GLN A 326 -7.82 -7.36 28.19
N LEU A 327 -9.06 -7.66 27.81
CA LEU A 327 -9.53 -9.02 27.53
C LEU A 327 -8.71 -9.68 26.41
N ARG A 328 -8.45 -8.97 25.31
CA ARG A 328 -7.50 -9.38 24.26
C ARG A 328 -6.15 -9.82 24.84
N GLN A 329 -5.56 -9.00 25.72
CA GLN A 329 -4.25 -9.29 26.34
C GLN A 329 -4.29 -10.55 27.24
N LEU A 330 -5.42 -10.82 27.88
CA LEU A 330 -5.62 -12.04 28.71
C LEU A 330 -5.91 -13.29 27.87
N MET A 331 -6.54 -13.15 26.71
CA MET A 331 -6.89 -14.26 25.81
C MET A 331 -5.74 -14.70 24.89
N GLY A 332 -4.75 -13.84 24.65
CA GLY A 332 -3.61 -14.14 23.78
C GLY A 332 -4.06 -14.53 22.36
N GLU A 333 -3.51 -15.63 21.84
CA GLU A 333 -3.80 -16.14 20.49
C GLU A 333 -5.30 -16.44 20.27
N VAL A 334 -6.05 -16.82 21.32
CA VAL A 334 -7.49 -17.11 21.23
C VAL A 334 -8.32 -15.87 20.87
N SER A 335 -7.77 -14.65 21.07
CA SER A 335 -8.48 -13.41 20.68
C SER A 335 -8.64 -13.22 19.16
N VAL A 336 -7.93 -14.00 18.33
CA VAL A 336 -8.00 -13.91 16.86
C VAL A 336 -9.31 -14.47 16.31
N ASP A 337 -9.88 -15.49 16.97
CA ASP A 337 -11.14 -16.14 16.62
C ASP A 337 -12.38 -15.47 17.27
N VAL A 338 -12.18 -14.37 18.00
CA VAL A 338 -13.24 -13.65 18.73
C VAL A 338 -13.51 -12.29 18.09
N SER A 339 -14.78 -11.91 18.00
CA SER A 339 -15.17 -10.59 17.50
C SER A 339 -15.20 -9.54 18.60
N LEU A 340 -14.94 -8.29 18.22
CA LEU A 340 -15.09 -7.13 19.09
C LEU A 340 -16.55 -7.03 19.58
N GLY A 341 -17.53 -7.34 18.73
CA GLY A 341 -18.95 -7.40 19.08
C GLY A 341 -19.22 -8.33 20.27
N ALA A 342 -18.77 -9.59 20.21
CA ALA A 342 -18.98 -10.54 21.31
C ALA A 342 -18.35 -10.08 22.64
N ALA A 343 -17.18 -9.44 22.59
CA ALA A 343 -16.57 -8.83 23.78
C ALA A 343 -17.40 -7.66 24.33
N LEU A 344 -17.87 -6.74 23.46
CA LEU A 344 -18.68 -5.59 23.84
C LEU A 344 -20.05 -6.02 24.40
N GLU A 345 -20.71 -7.00 23.78
CA GLU A 345 -22.00 -7.57 24.21
C GLU A 345 -21.90 -8.22 25.60
N THR A 346 -20.83 -8.99 25.86
CA THR A 346 -20.57 -9.61 27.17
C THR A 346 -20.54 -8.58 28.30
N PHE A 347 -19.87 -7.45 28.07
CA PHE A 347 -19.86 -6.36 29.06
C PHE A 347 -21.15 -5.53 29.06
N GLN A 348 -21.82 -5.36 27.92
CA GLN A 348 -23.10 -4.65 27.84
C GLN A 348 -24.16 -5.33 28.73
N GLN A 349 -24.21 -6.67 28.74
CA GLN A 349 -25.09 -7.43 29.64
C GLN A 349 -24.85 -7.09 31.12
N VAL A 350 -23.60 -6.94 31.55
CA VAL A 350 -23.22 -6.58 32.92
C VAL A 350 -23.61 -5.13 33.31
N TYR A 351 -23.81 -4.24 32.33
CA TYR A 351 -24.22 -2.85 32.56
C TYR A 351 -25.70 -2.57 32.26
N LYS A 352 -26.40 -3.49 31.59
CA LYS A 352 -27.76 -3.26 31.05
C LYS A 352 -28.79 -2.94 32.15
N ASP A 353 -28.69 -3.61 33.30
CA ASP A 353 -29.65 -3.47 34.40
C ASP A 353 -29.45 -2.18 35.22
N ALA A 354 -28.50 -1.31 34.82
CA ALA A 354 -28.09 -0.11 35.56
C ALA A 354 -28.07 1.18 34.70
N VAL A 355 -28.71 1.17 33.52
CA VAL A 355 -28.76 2.31 32.59
C VAL A 355 -30.19 2.59 32.11
N THR A 356 -30.46 3.85 31.77
CA THR A 356 -31.73 4.31 31.19
C THR A 356 -31.81 4.06 29.69
N ASP A 357 -33.02 4.11 29.11
CA ASP A 357 -33.22 3.94 27.67
C ASP A 357 -32.46 5.01 26.85
N GLU A 358 -32.43 6.27 27.29
CA GLU A 358 -31.66 7.34 26.62
C GLU A 358 -30.16 7.03 26.61
N GLU A 359 -29.61 6.50 27.71
CA GLU A 359 -28.21 6.06 27.78
C GLU A 359 -27.94 4.85 26.87
N MET A 360 -28.92 3.95 26.73
CA MET A 360 -28.83 2.80 25.81
C MET A 360 -28.87 3.24 24.34
N HIS A 361 -29.74 4.18 23.98
CA HIS A 361 -29.83 4.74 22.63
C HIS A 361 -28.55 5.51 22.25
N LEU A 362 -27.98 6.24 23.20
CA LEU A 362 -26.69 6.91 23.06
C LEU A 362 -25.52 5.93 22.96
N PHE A 363 -25.51 4.87 23.76
CA PHE A 363 -24.53 3.79 23.66
C PHE A 363 -24.59 3.07 22.30
N ASN A 364 -25.80 2.80 21.79
CA ASN A 364 -26.02 2.30 20.43
C ASN A 364 -25.50 3.25 19.35
N TRP A 365 -25.58 4.57 19.54
CA TRP A 365 -24.98 5.54 18.62
C TRP A 365 -23.45 5.49 18.62
N HIS A 366 -22.80 5.30 19.78
CA HIS A 366 -21.35 5.08 19.82
C HIS A 366 -20.93 3.76 19.14
N LEU A 367 -21.72 2.69 19.28
CA LEU A 367 -21.52 1.45 18.52
C LEU A 367 -21.67 1.69 17.01
N ALA A 368 -22.70 2.43 16.57
CA ALA A 368 -22.90 2.79 15.16
C ALA A 368 -21.75 3.64 14.60
N ASN A 369 -21.18 4.54 15.40
CA ASN A 369 -20.02 5.35 15.03
C ASN A 369 -18.74 4.50 14.88
N LEU A 370 -18.60 3.43 15.67
CA LEU A 370 -17.52 2.44 15.53
C LEU A 370 -17.71 1.55 14.29
N GLU A 371 -18.96 1.14 14.00
CA GLU A 371 -19.31 0.43 12.77
C GLU A 371 -19.09 1.31 11.52
N TYR A 372 -19.35 2.62 11.60
CA TYR A 372 -18.99 3.59 10.58
C TYR A 372 -17.47 3.67 10.36
N ALA A 373 -16.69 3.85 11.43
CA ALA A 373 -15.24 3.96 11.34
C ALA A 373 -14.59 2.77 10.63
N ASN A 374 -15.10 1.56 10.89
CA ASN A 374 -14.63 0.31 10.29
C ASN A 374 -15.38 -0.10 9.00
N ALA A 375 -16.49 0.57 8.67
CA ALA A 375 -17.54 0.11 7.75
C ALA A 375 -17.97 -1.37 7.95
N GLY A 376 -17.84 -1.91 9.16
CA GLY A 376 -17.99 -3.33 9.44
C GLY A 376 -18.90 -3.59 10.64
N LEU A 377 -19.63 -4.70 10.60
CA LEU A 377 -20.39 -5.19 11.76
C LEU A 377 -19.42 -5.56 12.87
N LEU A 378 -19.69 -5.13 14.11
CA LEU A 378 -18.80 -5.43 15.25
C LEU A 378 -18.69 -6.94 15.49
N SER A 379 -19.74 -7.71 15.18
CA SER A 379 -19.80 -9.17 15.22
C SER A 379 -18.82 -9.88 14.28
N ASN A 380 -18.32 -9.19 13.24
CA ASN A 380 -17.36 -9.73 12.27
C ASN A 380 -15.95 -9.13 12.42
N LEU A 381 -15.79 -8.09 13.24
CA LEU A 381 -14.56 -7.31 13.39
C LEU A 381 -13.62 -7.95 14.44
N SER A 382 -12.34 -8.14 14.14
CA SER A 382 -11.39 -8.89 14.97
C SER A 382 -11.13 -8.23 16.34
N LEU A 383 -11.40 -8.94 17.45
CA LEU A 383 -11.01 -8.46 18.79
C LEU A 383 -9.49 -8.27 18.88
N ALA A 384 -8.71 -9.18 18.28
CA ALA A 384 -7.25 -9.13 18.28
C ALA A 384 -6.67 -7.90 17.57
N PHE A 385 -7.24 -7.52 16.41
CA PHE A 385 -6.52 -6.70 15.42
C PHE A 385 -7.30 -5.55 14.77
N TRP A 386 -8.53 -5.23 15.20
CA TRP A 386 -9.32 -4.15 14.58
C TRP A 386 -8.67 -2.75 14.63
N ASP A 387 -7.84 -2.50 15.64
CA ASP A 387 -7.11 -1.26 15.92
C ASP A 387 -5.62 -1.34 15.56
N GLN A 388 -5.22 -2.29 14.71
CA GLN A 388 -3.80 -2.54 14.42
C GLN A 388 -3.11 -1.42 13.60
N ASP A 389 -3.86 -0.51 12.99
CA ASP A 389 -3.35 0.70 12.31
C ASP A 389 -3.32 1.96 13.20
N ASP A 390 -3.98 1.95 14.36
CA ASP A 390 -4.04 3.09 15.30
C ASP A 390 -2.64 3.63 15.75
N PRO A 391 -1.56 2.80 15.85
CA PRO A 391 -0.19 3.29 16.10
C PRO A 391 0.39 4.21 15.01
N TYR A 392 -0.19 4.23 13.81
CA TYR A 392 0.33 4.96 12.65
C TYR A 392 -0.46 6.24 12.32
N ASP A 393 -1.30 6.76 13.22
CA ASP A 393 -2.07 8.01 12.98
C ASP A 393 -1.17 9.15 12.48
N MET A 394 -1.58 9.76 11.36
CA MET A 394 -0.79 10.75 10.62
C MET A 394 -0.63 12.10 11.36
N GLY A 395 -1.32 12.30 12.49
CA GLY A 395 -1.18 13.49 13.33
C GLY A 395 -1.72 14.79 12.70
N GLY A 396 -1.96 15.80 13.53
CA GLY A 396 -2.65 17.02 13.10
C GLY A 396 -4.15 16.81 13.00
N ASP A 397 -4.83 17.65 12.20
CA ASP A 397 -6.30 17.71 12.18
C ASP A 397 -6.95 16.84 11.10
N HIS A 398 -8.24 16.58 11.28
CA HIS A 398 -9.09 15.97 10.28
C HIS A 398 -9.77 17.10 9.51
N CYS A 399 -9.70 17.07 8.17
CA CYS A 399 -10.19 18.17 7.34
C CYS A 399 -11.08 17.71 6.19
N PHE A 400 -11.99 18.58 5.76
CA PHE A 400 -12.61 18.54 4.44
C PHE A 400 -11.79 19.39 3.46
N LEU A 401 -11.85 19.05 2.17
CA LEU A 401 -11.33 19.87 1.08
C LEU A 401 -12.47 20.70 0.46
N PRO A 402 -12.43 22.05 0.52
CA PRO A 402 -13.45 22.88 -0.10
C PRO A 402 -13.55 22.65 -1.61
N GLY A 403 -14.75 22.45 -2.12
CA GLY A 403 -15.02 22.05 -3.51
C GLY A 403 -14.86 20.55 -3.81
N GLY A 404 -14.50 19.73 -2.81
CA GLY A 404 -14.48 18.27 -2.91
C GLY A 404 -13.16 17.64 -3.36
N ASN A 405 -12.93 16.39 -2.91
CA ASN A 405 -11.73 15.59 -3.14
C ASN A 405 -11.52 15.21 -4.62
N GLY A 406 -12.53 15.41 -5.47
CA GLY A 406 -12.46 15.34 -6.93
C GLY A 406 -11.45 16.31 -7.53
N LYS A 407 -11.15 17.44 -6.87
CA LYS A 407 -10.01 18.31 -7.25
C LYS A 407 -8.68 17.55 -7.26
N LEU A 408 -8.41 16.77 -6.20
CA LEU A 408 -7.20 15.94 -6.08
C LEU A 408 -7.17 14.89 -7.19
N VAL A 409 -8.31 14.24 -7.46
CA VAL A 409 -8.45 13.24 -8.54
C VAL A 409 -8.17 13.86 -9.91
N GLN A 410 -8.75 15.03 -10.21
CA GLN A 410 -8.55 15.75 -11.47
C GLN A 410 -7.09 16.14 -11.67
N ALA A 411 -6.46 16.74 -10.66
CA ALA A 411 -5.06 17.18 -10.72
C ALA A 411 -4.06 16.01 -10.83
N LEU A 412 -4.40 14.84 -10.28
CA LEU A 412 -3.60 13.62 -10.42
C LEU A 412 -3.82 12.92 -11.77
N ALA A 413 -5.05 12.92 -12.29
CA ALA A 413 -5.38 12.36 -13.60
C ALA A 413 -4.90 13.21 -14.79
N GLU A 414 -4.58 14.48 -14.57
CA GLU A 414 -4.04 15.38 -15.58
C GLU A 414 -2.78 14.80 -16.26
N ASN A 415 -2.84 14.71 -17.59
CA ASN A 415 -1.85 14.12 -18.49
C ASN A 415 -1.56 12.62 -18.29
N VAL A 416 -2.36 11.90 -17.49
CA VAL A 416 -2.27 10.43 -17.35
C VAL A 416 -3.04 9.76 -18.52
N PRO A 417 -2.45 8.78 -19.24
CA PRO A 417 -3.11 8.09 -20.34
C PRO A 417 -4.15 7.07 -19.84
N ILE A 418 -5.36 7.54 -19.53
CA ILE A 418 -6.48 6.73 -19.03
C ILE A 418 -7.45 6.37 -20.16
N LEU A 419 -7.72 5.08 -20.33
CA LEU A 419 -8.79 4.55 -21.15
C LEU A 419 -9.99 4.21 -20.26
N TYR A 420 -11.03 5.06 -20.32
CA TYR A 420 -12.29 4.85 -19.62
C TYR A 420 -13.17 3.79 -20.29
N GLU A 421 -14.13 3.27 -19.52
CA GLU A 421 -15.09 2.24 -19.94
C GLU A 421 -14.40 0.95 -20.45
N LYS A 422 -13.25 0.61 -19.83
CA LYS A 422 -12.44 -0.61 -20.04
C LYS A 422 -12.49 -1.52 -18.82
N THR A 423 -13.64 -2.14 -18.60
CA THR A 423 -13.80 -3.21 -17.61
C THR A 423 -12.86 -4.37 -17.94
N VAL A 424 -11.86 -4.62 -17.10
CA VAL A 424 -10.96 -5.77 -17.22
C VAL A 424 -11.68 -7.03 -16.71
N HIS A 425 -11.59 -8.12 -17.46
CA HIS A 425 -12.23 -9.41 -17.14
C HIS A 425 -11.21 -10.55 -17.00
N THR A 426 -10.01 -10.40 -17.56
CA THR A 426 -8.93 -11.40 -17.45
C THR A 426 -7.57 -10.73 -17.47
N ILE A 427 -6.66 -11.21 -16.62
CA ILE A 427 -5.25 -10.80 -16.57
C ILE A 427 -4.42 -12.07 -16.76
N ARG A 428 -3.68 -12.13 -17.86
CA ARG A 428 -2.68 -13.19 -18.10
C ARG A 428 -1.29 -12.65 -17.77
N TYR A 429 -0.45 -13.46 -17.15
CA TYR A 429 0.94 -13.11 -16.85
C TYR A 429 1.86 -14.33 -17.03
N SER A 430 3.07 -14.08 -17.54
CA SER A 430 4.09 -15.11 -17.79
C SER A 430 5.50 -14.54 -17.62
N GLY A 431 6.51 -15.39 -17.79
CA GLY A 431 7.91 -14.94 -17.81
C GLY A 431 8.20 -13.87 -18.88
N ASP A 432 7.40 -13.81 -19.95
CA ASP A 432 7.59 -12.89 -21.08
C ASP A 432 6.95 -11.52 -20.86
N GLY A 433 5.80 -11.45 -20.16
CA GLY A 433 5.05 -10.21 -19.96
C GLY A 433 3.63 -10.42 -19.42
N VAL A 434 2.74 -9.48 -19.72
CA VAL A 434 1.32 -9.50 -19.33
C VAL A 434 0.39 -9.23 -20.53
N GLN A 435 -0.79 -9.87 -20.51
CA GLN A 435 -1.91 -9.54 -21.38
C GLN A 435 -3.15 -9.23 -20.52
N VAL A 436 -3.67 -8.01 -20.61
CA VAL A 436 -4.86 -7.57 -19.88
C VAL A 436 -6.03 -7.48 -20.86
N ILE A 437 -7.14 -8.13 -20.55
CA ILE A 437 -8.28 -8.30 -21.47
C ILE A 437 -9.48 -7.52 -20.94
N ALA A 438 -9.98 -6.58 -21.73
CA ALA A 438 -11.15 -5.77 -21.43
C ALA A 438 -12.15 -5.82 -22.61
N GLY A 439 -13.27 -6.52 -22.41
CA GLY A 439 -14.17 -6.91 -23.50
C GLY A 439 -13.40 -7.66 -24.59
N ASN A 440 -13.56 -7.25 -25.84
CA ASN A 440 -12.88 -7.84 -26.99
C ASN A 440 -11.47 -7.27 -27.25
N GLN A 441 -10.93 -6.42 -26.36
CA GLN A 441 -9.63 -5.80 -26.53
C GLN A 441 -8.57 -6.47 -25.63
N VAL A 442 -7.39 -6.73 -26.20
CA VAL A 442 -6.20 -7.22 -25.48
C VAL A 442 -5.18 -6.10 -25.44
N PHE A 443 -4.65 -5.82 -24.25
CA PHE A 443 -3.60 -4.85 -23.98
C PHE A 443 -2.36 -5.59 -23.50
N GLU A 444 -1.22 -5.37 -24.12
CA GLU A 444 0.04 -6.08 -23.82
C GLU A 444 1.06 -5.14 -23.17
N GLY A 445 1.90 -5.69 -22.27
CA GLY A 445 2.96 -4.94 -21.61
C GLY A 445 3.96 -5.83 -20.87
N ASP A 446 5.00 -5.22 -20.31
CA ASP A 446 6.00 -5.92 -19.50
C ASP A 446 5.49 -6.24 -18.10
N MET A 447 4.66 -5.37 -17.53
CA MET A 447 4.13 -5.50 -16.17
C MET A 447 2.70 -4.96 -16.08
N ALA A 448 1.92 -5.53 -15.17
CA ALA A 448 0.62 -5.01 -14.77
C ALA A 448 0.62 -4.58 -13.29
N LEU A 449 -0.11 -3.51 -12.98
CA LEU A 449 -0.44 -3.09 -11.61
C LEU A 449 -1.95 -3.17 -11.41
N CYS A 450 -2.40 -4.10 -10.58
CA CYS A 450 -3.80 -4.29 -10.24
C CYS A 450 -4.18 -3.40 -9.05
N THR A 451 -5.09 -2.43 -9.25
CA THR A 451 -5.58 -1.54 -8.18
C THR A 451 -7.10 -1.62 -7.96
N VAL A 452 -7.71 -2.75 -8.34
CA VAL A 452 -9.15 -2.97 -8.13
C VAL A 452 -9.47 -3.16 -6.64
N PRO A 453 -10.63 -2.72 -6.14
CA PRO A 453 -11.01 -2.91 -4.73
C PRO A 453 -11.06 -4.39 -4.31
N LEU A 454 -10.79 -4.66 -3.03
CA LEU A 454 -10.84 -6.01 -2.46
C LEU A 454 -12.18 -6.71 -2.73
N GLY A 455 -13.32 -6.00 -2.68
CA GLY A 455 -14.62 -6.58 -3.05
C GLY A 455 -14.68 -7.15 -4.47
N VAL A 456 -13.99 -6.54 -5.45
CA VAL A 456 -13.89 -7.06 -6.83
C VAL A 456 -13.06 -8.34 -6.90
N LEU A 457 -11.99 -8.43 -6.08
CA LEU A 457 -11.19 -9.65 -5.93
C LEU A 457 -11.99 -10.76 -5.24
N LYS A 458 -12.65 -10.46 -4.11
CA LYS A 458 -13.53 -11.40 -3.37
C LYS A 458 -14.69 -11.92 -4.22
N LYS A 459 -15.19 -11.11 -5.16
CA LYS A 459 -16.26 -11.51 -6.10
C LYS A 459 -15.78 -12.42 -7.24
N GLY A 460 -14.46 -12.52 -7.47
CA GLY A 460 -13.89 -13.30 -8.58
C GLY A 460 -14.13 -12.71 -9.97
N SER A 461 -14.43 -11.40 -10.07
CA SER A 461 -14.85 -10.76 -11.33
C SER A 461 -13.74 -10.65 -12.39
N ILE A 462 -12.50 -10.94 -12.02
CA ILE A 462 -11.33 -10.93 -12.90
C ILE A 462 -10.66 -12.30 -12.83
N LYS A 463 -10.54 -12.98 -13.97
CA LYS A 463 -9.80 -14.24 -14.06
C LYS A 463 -8.30 -14.00 -14.19
N PHE A 464 -7.52 -14.56 -13.28
CA PHE A 464 -6.06 -14.57 -13.36
C PHE A 464 -5.59 -15.84 -14.10
N ILE A 465 -4.60 -15.72 -14.99
CA ILE A 465 -4.00 -16.86 -15.72
C ILE A 465 -2.47 -16.72 -15.74
N PRO A 466 -1.69 -17.56 -15.02
CA PRO A 466 -2.14 -18.61 -14.10
C PRO A 466 -2.92 -18.02 -12.91
N GLU A 467 -3.54 -18.89 -12.12
CA GLU A 467 -4.25 -18.49 -10.91
C GLU A 467 -3.30 -17.85 -9.87
N LEU A 468 -3.85 -17.03 -8.98
CA LEU A 468 -3.08 -16.40 -7.91
C LEU A 468 -2.60 -17.45 -6.89
N PRO A 469 -1.43 -17.26 -6.25
CA PRO A 469 -0.95 -18.18 -5.21
C PRO A 469 -1.96 -18.34 -4.08
N GLN A 470 -2.14 -19.57 -3.57
CA GLN A 470 -3.15 -19.90 -2.57
C GLN A 470 -3.14 -18.95 -1.35
N ARG A 471 -1.95 -18.62 -0.82
CA ARG A 471 -1.79 -17.67 0.29
C ARG A 471 -2.43 -16.30 0.03
N LYS A 472 -2.39 -15.80 -1.22
CA LYS A 472 -3.04 -14.54 -1.63
C LYS A 472 -4.55 -14.71 -1.80
N LEU A 473 -5.02 -15.86 -2.31
CA LEU A 473 -6.45 -16.19 -2.34
C LEU A 473 -7.04 -16.28 -0.91
N ASP A 474 -6.30 -16.89 0.02
CA ASP A 474 -6.69 -16.99 1.42
C ASP A 474 -6.73 -15.62 2.12
N GLY A 475 -5.76 -14.74 1.86
CA GLY A 475 -5.77 -13.36 2.34
C GLY A 475 -6.95 -12.54 1.78
N ILE A 476 -7.23 -12.67 0.47
CA ILE A 476 -8.44 -12.11 -0.16
C ILE A 476 -9.71 -12.65 0.52
N LYS A 477 -9.74 -13.94 0.88
CA LYS A 477 -10.87 -14.56 1.58
C LYS A 477 -11.03 -14.06 3.02
N ARG A 478 -9.93 -13.99 3.79
CA ARG A 478 -9.90 -13.57 5.21
C ARG A 478 -10.25 -12.10 5.42
N LEU A 479 -9.60 -11.17 4.69
CA LEU A 479 -9.80 -9.73 4.92
C LEU A 479 -11.28 -9.34 4.80
N GLY A 480 -11.77 -8.59 5.79
CA GLY A 480 -13.10 -8.03 5.73
C GLY A 480 -13.19 -6.96 4.65
N PHE A 481 -14.34 -6.85 4.00
CA PHE A 481 -14.65 -5.74 3.11
C PHE A 481 -16.02 -5.19 3.46
N GLY A 482 -16.01 -3.98 3.99
CA GLY A 482 -17.13 -3.34 4.66
C GLY A 482 -18.13 -2.68 3.72
N LEU A 483 -19.17 -2.12 4.31
CA LEU A 483 -20.19 -1.33 3.65
C LEU A 483 -20.55 -0.08 4.45
N LEU A 484 -20.45 1.06 3.78
CA LEU A 484 -20.87 2.38 4.26
C LEU A 484 -21.57 3.07 3.08
N ASN A 485 -22.72 3.67 3.35
CA ASN A 485 -23.50 4.41 2.35
C ASN A 485 -23.89 5.80 2.84
N LYS A 486 -24.42 6.61 1.93
CA LYS A 486 -24.72 8.04 2.12
C LYS A 486 -26.01 8.45 1.42
N VAL A 487 -26.70 9.45 1.97
CA VAL A 487 -27.76 10.23 1.33
C VAL A 487 -27.32 11.69 1.29
N ALA A 488 -26.91 12.18 0.11
CA ALA A 488 -26.61 13.59 -0.10
C ALA A 488 -27.88 14.35 -0.55
N MET A 489 -28.12 15.53 0.03
CA MET A 489 -29.32 16.34 -0.20
C MET A 489 -28.93 17.82 -0.36
N LEU A 490 -29.30 18.42 -1.49
CA LEU A 490 -29.11 19.83 -1.79
C LEU A 490 -30.43 20.57 -1.58
N PHE A 491 -30.44 21.54 -0.67
CA PHE A 491 -31.63 22.32 -0.27
C PHE A 491 -31.69 23.70 -0.95
N PRO A 492 -32.81 24.44 -0.88
CA PRO A 492 -32.87 25.82 -1.38
C PRO A 492 -32.11 26.84 -0.55
N HIS A 493 -31.90 26.57 0.75
CA HIS A 493 -31.13 27.39 1.67
C HIS A 493 -30.63 26.51 2.83
N VAL A 494 -29.69 27.04 3.62
CA VAL A 494 -29.30 26.42 4.89
C VAL A 494 -30.36 26.74 5.94
N PHE A 495 -30.92 25.71 6.56
CA PHE A 495 -31.86 25.83 7.69
C PHE A 495 -31.25 25.32 9.02
N TRP A 496 -30.06 24.72 8.97
CA TRP A 496 -29.32 24.19 10.12
C TRP A 496 -28.21 25.14 10.58
N GLU A 497 -27.61 24.84 11.74
CA GLU A 497 -26.62 25.67 12.40
C GLU A 497 -25.28 25.70 11.64
N MET A 498 -24.88 26.87 11.12
CA MET A 498 -23.67 27.07 10.31
C MET A 498 -22.33 26.89 11.05
N ASP A 499 -22.37 26.82 12.39
CA ASP A 499 -21.21 26.49 13.23
C ASP A 499 -21.03 24.98 13.43
N LEU A 500 -21.92 24.15 12.88
CA LEU A 500 -21.80 22.70 12.85
C LEU A 500 -21.21 22.21 11.52
N ASP A 501 -20.23 21.31 11.63
CA ASP A 501 -19.77 20.46 10.53
C ASP A 501 -20.43 19.08 10.59
N THR A 502 -20.86 18.64 11.78
CA THR A 502 -21.47 17.34 12.04
C THR A 502 -22.53 17.42 13.13
N PHE A 503 -23.58 16.59 13.06
CA PHE A 503 -24.50 16.31 14.16
C PHE A 503 -25.04 14.88 14.09
N GLY A 504 -25.41 14.30 15.23
CA GLY A 504 -25.92 12.94 15.32
C GLY A 504 -27.41 12.86 15.66
N HIS A 505 -28.03 11.75 15.28
CA HIS A 505 -29.38 11.35 15.69
C HIS A 505 -29.30 9.93 16.26
N LEU A 506 -29.88 9.71 17.44
CA LEU A 506 -29.84 8.39 18.10
C LEU A 506 -30.76 7.36 17.39
N SER A 507 -30.91 6.16 17.94
CA SER A 507 -31.97 5.23 17.53
C SER A 507 -32.44 4.38 18.71
N ASP A 508 -33.73 4.08 18.73
CA ASP A 508 -34.40 3.16 19.65
C ASP A 508 -34.17 1.68 19.27
N ASP A 509 -34.25 1.35 17.98
CA ASP A 509 -33.98 0.03 17.42
C ASP A 509 -32.45 -0.23 17.25
N PRO A 510 -31.84 -1.16 18.01
CA PRO A 510 -30.41 -1.46 17.90
C PRO A 510 -30.00 -2.02 16.53
N SER A 511 -30.92 -2.65 15.79
CA SER A 511 -30.69 -3.17 14.43
C SER A 511 -30.73 -2.08 13.35
N ARG A 512 -31.13 -0.86 13.73
CA ARG A 512 -31.18 0.35 12.91
C ARG A 512 -30.26 1.46 13.43
N ARG A 513 -29.44 1.21 14.46
CA ARG A 513 -28.51 2.17 15.07
C ARG A 513 -27.61 2.96 14.10
N GLY A 514 -27.29 2.37 12.94
CA GLY A 514 -26.50 2.99 11.88
C GLY A 514 -27.31 3.66 10.76
N GLU A 515 -28.63 3.70 10.83
CA GLU A 515 -29.51 4.30 9.81
C GLU A 515 -29.63 5.82 10.01
N PHE A 516 -28.95 6.61 9.17
CA PHE A 516 -28.98 8.09 9.22
C PHE A 516 -28.47 8.69 10.54
N PHE A 517 -27.70 7.92 11.32
CA PHE A 517 -27.26 8.23 12.69
C PHE A 517 -26.32 9.46 12.79
N LEU A 518 -25.66 9.83 11.70
CA LEU A 518 -24.68 10.93 11.65
C LEU A 518 -24.85 11.71 10.35
N PHE A 519 -24.95 13.03 10.49
CA PHE A 519 -25.08 14.01 9.41
C PHE A 519 -23.80 14.83 9.29
N TYR A 520 -23.36 15.06 8.06
CA TYR A 520 -22.30 16.02 7.72
C TYR A 520 -22.92 17.26 7.07
N SER A 521 -22.67 18.42 7.70
CA SER A 521 -22.96 19.75 7.17
C SER A 521 -21.85 20.14 6.22
N TYR A 522 -22.19 20.29 4.94
CA TYR A 522 -21.24 20.65 3.88
C TYR A 522 -21.39 22.12 3.43
N ALA A 523 -22.24 22.90 4.11
CA ALA A 523 -22.54 24.30 3.76
C ALA A 523 -21.29 25.21 3.68
N THR A 524 -20.31 24.97 4.55
CA THR A 524 -19.04 25.72 4.62
C THR A 524 -18.01 25.31 3.57
N VAL A 525 -18.17 24.15 2.93
CA VAL A 525 -17.10 23.52 2.10
C VAL A 525 -17.54 23.10 0.70
N ALA A 526 -18.81 22.81 0.47
CA ALA A 526 -19.32 22.36 -0.83
C ALA A 526 -19.68 23.52 -1.78
N GLY A 527 -19.73 24.76 -1.28
CA GLY A 527 -20.18 25.94 -2.03
C GLY A 527 -21.69 26.16 -2.08
N GLY A 528 -22.47 25.37 -1.33
CA GLY A 528 -23.93 25.48 -1.28
C GLY A 528 -24.56 24.67 -0.15
N PRO A 529 -25.88 24.83 0.07
CA PRO A 529 -26.65 24.22 1.18
C PRO A 529 -26.81 22.69 1.03
N LEU A 530 -25.75 21.96 1.36
CA LEU A 530 -25.68 20.50 1.27
C LEU A 530 -25.60 19.85 2.65
N LEU A 531 -26.46 18.86 2.89
CA LEU A 531 -26.32 17.87 3.97
C LEU A 531 -26.01 16.49 3.39
N ILE A 532 -25.28 15.67 4.15
CA ILE A 532 -25.04 14.25 3.85
C ILE A 532 -25.34 13.41 5.09
N ALA A 533 -26.38 12.58 5.06
CA ALA A 533 -26.64 11.58 6.10
C ALA A 533 -25.86 10.29 5.81
N LEU A 534 -25.29 9.66 6.84
CA LEU A 534 -24.51 8.43 6.74
C LEU A 534 -25.34 7.18 7.09
N VAL A 535 -25.05 6.05 6.44
CA VAL A 535 -25.68 4.76 6.72
C VAL A 535 -24.61 3.69 6.92
N ALA A 536 -24.49 3.18 8.15
CA ALA A 536 -23.43 2.27 8.60
C ALA A 536 -23.99 0.98 9.23
N GLY A 537 -23.10 0.04 9.56
CA GLY A 537 -23.44 -1.20 10.26
C GLY A 537 -24.49 -2.04 9.51
N GLU A 538 -25.35 -2.73 10.26
CA GLU A 538 -26.37 -3.62 9.67
C GLU A 538 -27.38 -2.87 8.80
N ALA A 539 -27.66 -1.60 9.13
CA ALA A 539 -28.51 -0.72 8.33
C ALA A 539 -27.94 -0.48 6.91
N ALA A 540 -26.62 -0.44 6.74
CA ALA A 540 -26.00 -0.20 5.43
C ALA A 540 -26.30 -1.33 4.41
N HIS A 541 -26.47 -2.57 4.89
CA HIS A 541 -26.85 -3.71 4.07
C HIS A 541 -28.34 -3.66 3.69
N LYS A 542 -29.22 -3.42 4.68
CA LYS A 542 -30.67 -3.23 4.46
C LYS A 542 -30.93 -2.05 3.49
N PHE A 543 -30.11 -1.01 3.56
CA PHE A 543 -30.20 0.19 2.73
C PHE A 543 -29.88 -0.02 1.25
N GLU A 544 -29.10 -1.04 0.86
CA GLU A 544 -28.83 -1.30 -0.57
C GLU A 544 -30.12 -1.63 -1.36
N SER A 545 -31.08 -2.31 -0.74
CA SER A 545 -32.38 -2.66 -1.35
C SER A 545 -33.48 -1.61 -1.16
N MET A 546 -33.27 -0.59 -0.31
CA MET A 546 -34.26 0.44 -0.01
C MET A 546 -34.52 1.35 -1.24
N PRO A 547 -35.76 1.76 -1.53
CA PRO A 547 -36.01 2.79 -2.54
C PRO A 547 -35.40 4.16 -2.16
N PRO A 548 -34.81 4.92 -3.09
CA PRO A 548 -34.25 6.25 -2.79
C PRO A 548 -35.26 7.28 -2.27
N THR A 549 -36.54 7.14 -2.65
CA THR A 549 -37.66 7.92 -2.13
C THR A 549 -37.84 7.76 -0.62
N ASP A 550 -37.78 6.51 -0.16
CA ASP A 550 -38.08 6.11 1.21
C ASP A 550 -36.92 6.52 2.12
N ALA A 551 -35.69 6.36 1.62
CA ALA A 551 -34.48 6.89 2.24
C ALA A 551 -34.56 8.40 2.48
N VAL A 552 -34.89 9.18 1.44
CA VAL A 552 -35.04 10.64 1.56
C VAL A 552 -36.19 11.00 2.50
N THR A 553 -37.32 10.30 2.43
CA THR A 553 -38.48 10.53 3.31
C THR A 553 -38.11 10.32 4.79
N ARG A 554 -37.41 9.23 5.12
CA ARG A 554 -36.94 8.96 6.49
C ARG A 554 -35.95 10.01 6.99
N VAL A 555 -35.00 10.43 6.15
CA VAL A 555 -34.05 11.48 6.51
C VAL A 555 -34.75 12.84 6.73
N LEU A 556 -35.77 13.16 5.92
CA LEU A 556 -36.58 14.37 6.11
C LEU A 556 -37.47 14.29 7.35
N GLN A 557 -37.98 13.12 7.73
CA GLN A 557 -38.68 12.93 9.00
C GLN A 557 -37.78 13.23 10.21
N ILE A 558 -36.53 12.73 10.20
CA ILE A 558 -35.52 13.03 11.22
C ILE A 558 -35.24 14.54 11.28
N LEU A 559 -34.98 15.17 10.13
CA LEU A 559 -34.70 16.60 10.06
C LEU A 559 -35.90 17.44 10.54
N LYS A 560 -37.12 17.08 10.15
CA LYS A 560 -38.34 17.78 10.61
C LYS A 560 -38.53 17.64 12.12
N GLY A 561 -38.31 16.45 12.68
CA GLY A 561 -38.28 16.23 14.13
C GLY A 561 -37.27 17.12 14.86
N ILE A 562 -36.06 17.31 14.33
CA ILE A 562 -35.01 18.15 14.95
C ILE A 562 -35.28 19.65 14.82
N TYR A 563 -35.89 20.11 13.71
CA TYR A 563 -35.93 21.54 13.36
C TYR A 563 -37.32 22.19 13.45
N GLU A 564 -38.42 21.48 13.18
CA GLU A 564 -39.76 22.08 13.27
C GLU A 564 -40.16 22.47 14.71
N PRO A 565 -39.81 21.69 15.77
CA PRO A 565 -39.98 22.14 17.17
C PRO A 565 -39.15 23.36 17.56
N LYS A 566 -38.08 23.70 16.80
CA LYS A 566 -37.32 24.96 16.95
C LYS A 566 -37.99 26.14 16.23
N GLY A 567 -39.14 25.94 15.59
CA GLY A 567 -39.79 26.92 14.71
C GLY A 567 -39.19 27.03 13.31
N ILE A 568 -38.35 26.07 12.90
CA ILE A 568 -37.63 26.08 11.62
C ILE A 568 -38.28 25.08 10.67
N THR A 569 -39.02 25.59 9.66
CA THR A 569 -39.59 24.74 8.60
C THR A 569 -38.48 24.12 7.75
N VAL A 570 -38.46 22.78 7.64
CA VAL A 570 -37.49 22.09 6.78
C VAL A 570 -38.00 22.08 5.33
N PRO A 571 -37.30 22.73 4.38
CA PRO A 571 -37.70 22.71 2.98
C PRO A 571 -37.43 21.35 2.34
N GLU A 572 -38.19 21.01 1.31
CA GLU A 572 -37.90 19.84 0.48
C GLU A 572 -36.57 20.00 -0.30
N PRO A 573 -35.78 18.92 -0.49
CA PRO A 573 -34.51 18.99 -1.18
C PRO A 573 -34.70 19.12 -2.69
N ILE A 574 -33.95 20.04 -3.32
CA ILE A 574 -33.99 20.26 -4.77
C ILE A 574 -33.38 19.07 -5.53
N GLN A 575 -32.34 18.45 -4.97
CA GLN A 575 -31.68 17.28 -5.56
C GLN A 575 -31.17 16.34 -4.47
N THR A 576 -31.34 15.04 -4.67
CA THR A 576 -30.87 14.00 -3.76
C THR A 576 -30.02 12.94 -4.48
N VAL A 577 -29.12 12.28 -3.76
CA VAL A 577 -28.32 11.16 -4.25
C VAL A 577 -28.08 10.15 -3.12
N CYS A 578 -28.61 8.94 -3.27
CA CYS A 578 -28.27 7.79 -2.42
C CYS A 578 -27.10 7.00 -3.03
N THR A 579 -26.12 6.56 -2.24
CA THR A 579 -25.06 5.64 -2.71
C THR A 579 -25.47 4.18 -2.59
N ARG A 580 -24.86 3.34 -3.42
CA ARG A 580 -25.06 1.88 -3.45
C ARG A 580 -23.70 1.18 -3.63
N TRP A 581 -22.78 1.41 -2.69
CA TRP A 581 -21.39 0.93 -2.82
C TRP A 581 -21.27 -0.60 -2.80
N GLY A 582 -22.20 -1.31 -2.14
CA GLY A 582 -22.28 -2.77 -2.13
C GLY A 582 -22.75 -3.35 -3.46
N SER A 583 -23.69 -2.68 -4.14
CA SER A 583 -24.19 -3.08 -5.45
C SER A 583 -23.33 -2.58 -6.63
N ASP A 584 -22.39 -1.66 -6.40
CA ASP A 584 -21.52 -1.11 -7.45
C ASP A 584 -20.52 -2.18 -7.96
N PRO A 585 -20.59 -2.58 -9.24
CA PRO A 585 -19.81 -3.71 -9.77
C PRO A 585 -18.30 -3.42 -9.89
N PHE A 586 -17.87 -2.18 -9.68
CA PHE A 586 -16.46 -1.81 -9.63
C PHE A 586 -15.93 -1.66 -8.19
N CYS A 587 -16.73 -1.99 -7.17
CA CYS A 587 -16.35 -1.93 -5.76
C CYS A 587 -16.82 -3.14 -4.93
N PHE A 588 -18.11 -3.49 -4.96
CA PHE A 588 -18.75 -4.48 -4.07
C PHE A 588 -18.53 -4.22 -2.57
N GLY A 589 -18.61 -2.96 -2.14
CA GLY A 589 -18.38 -2.50 -0.76
C GLY A 589 -17.64 -1.16 -0.69
N SER A 590 -17.40 -0.66 0.52
CA SER A 590 -16.73 0.63 0.77
C SER A 590 -15.22 0.49 0.93
N TYR A 591 -14.72 -0.20 1.95
CA TYR A 591 -13.30 -0.33 2.27
C TYR A 591 -13.00 -1.57 3.13
N SER A 592 -11.74 -1.99 3.22
CA SER A 592 -11.36 -3.17 4.00
C SER A 592 -11.39 -2.92 5.51
N ASN A 593 -11.50 -3.99 6.29
CA ASN A 593 -11.30 -4.02 7.73
C ASN A 593 -10.71 -5.37 8.16
N VAL A 594 -10.19 -5.45 9.39
CA VAL A 594 -9.59 -6.69 9.91
C VAL A 594 -10.70 -7.54 10.53
N ALA A 595 -11.19 -8.51 9.76
CA ALA A 595 -12.23 -9.44 10.21
C ALA A 595 -11.67 -10.49 11.18
N VAL A 596 -12.56 -11.17 11.92
CA VAL A 596 -12.21 -12.35 12.73
C VAL A 596 -11.45 -13.38 11.88
N GLY A 597 -10.37 -13.95 12.42
CA GLY A 597 -9.48 -14.86 11.71
C GLY A 597 -8.52 -14.21 10.70
N ALA A 598 -8.60 -12.89 10.47
CA ALA A 598 -7.65 -12.11 9.65
C ALA A 598 -6.68 -11.31 10.51
N SER A 599 -5.54 -10.90 9.94
CA SER A 599 -4.53 -10.07 10.61
C SER A 599 -4.03 -8.92 9.72
N GLY A 600 -3.14 -8.09 10.26
CA GLY A 600 -2.39 -7.10 9.48
C GLY A 600 -1.53 -7.72 8.37
N ASP A 601 -1.06 -8.96 8.57
CA ASP A 601 -0.21 -9.68 7.60
C ASP A 601 -0.95 -10.01 6.30
N ASP A 602 -2.30 -10.07 6.32
CA ASP A 602 -3.10 -10.29 5.12
C ASP A 602 -3.06 -9.09 4.15
N TYR A 603 -2.82 -7.87 4.64
CA TYR A 603 -2.60 -6.70 3.78
C TYR A 603 -1.26 -6.78 3.05
N ASP A 604 -0.22 -7.25 3.76
CA ASP A 604 1.12 -7.43 3.21
C ASP A 604 1.11 -8.58 2.18
N ILE A 605 0.46 -9.69 2.52
CA ILE A 605 0.15 -10.80 1.60
C ILE A 605 -0.58 -10.30 0.35
N LEU A 606 -1.53 -9.37 0.47
CA LEU A 606 -2.26 -8.85 -0.68
C LEU A 606 -1.39 -7.91 -1.55
N ALA A 607 -0.41 -7.21 -0.97
CA ALA A 607 0.58 -6.43 -1.72
C ALA A 607 1.56 -7.28 -2.56
N GLU A 608 1.93 -8.49 -2.12
CA GLU A 608 2.97 -9.33 -2.76
C GLU A 608 2.85 -9.41 -4.30
N SER A 609 3.94 -9.14 -5.03
CA SER A 609 3.94 -9.30 -6.50
C SER A 609 3.97 -10.78 -6.91
N VAL A 610 3.46 -11.09 -8.11
CA VAL A 610 3.40 -12.45 -8.64
C VAL A 610 3.98 -12.54 -10.05
N GLY A 611 4.35 -13.77 -10.46
CA GLY A 611 4.94 -14.04 -11.77
C GLY A 611 6.36 -13.47 -11.94
N ASP A 612 7.19 -13.51 -10.91
CA ASP A 612 8.54 -12.90 -10.88
C ASP A 612 8.51 -11.37 -11.14
N GLY A 613 7.65 -10.65 -10.39
CA GLY A 613 7.46 -9.21 -10.54
C GLY A 613 6.91 -8.82 -11.90
N ARG A 614 5.88 -9.53 -12.38
CA ARG A 614 5.13 -9.22 -13.62
C ARG A 614 3.74 -8.67 -13.32
N LEU A 615 3.11 -9.08 -12.22
CA LEU A 615 1.83 -8.53 -11.75
C LEU A 615 1.97 -8.07 -10.30
N PHE A 616 1.64 -6.81 -10.04
CA PHE A 616 1.76 -6.12 -8.74
C PHE A 616 0.37 -5.69 -8.23
N PHE A 617 0.26 -5.37 -6.94
CA PHE A 617 -1.01 -5.02 -6.30
C PHE A 617 -0.89 -3.75 -5.44
N ALA A 618 -1.75 -2.75 -5.70
CA ALA A 618 -1.86 -1.53 -4.90
C ALA A 618 -3.34 -1.22 -4.56
N GLY A 619 -3.58 -0.30 -3.62
CA GLY A 619 -4.91 0.02 -3.10
C GLY A 619 -4.92 0.00 -1.56
N GLU A 620 -5.97 0.53 -0.94
CA GLU A 620 -6.06 0.58 0.53
C GLU A 620 -6.00 -0.81 1.20
N ALA A 621 -6.57 -1.84 0.57
CA ALA A 621 -6.43 -3.24 1.00
C ALA A 621 -5.01 -3.85 0.83
N THR A 622 -4.00 -3.07 0.44
CA THR A 622 -2.60 -3.52 0.24
C THR A 622 -1.60 -2.80 1.15
N THR A 623 -2.06 -2.13 2.20
CA THR A 623 -1.18 -1.43 3.15
C THR A 623 -1.65 -1.63 4.59
N ARG A 624 -0.84 -2.34 5.38
CA ARG A 624 -1.10 -2.64 6.79
C ARG A 624 -1.11 -1.42 7.70
N ARG A 625 -0.27 -0.42 7.41
CA ARG A 625 -0.14 0.80 8.23
C ARG A 625 -1.23 1.82 7.97
N TYR A 626 -1.85 1.79 6.77
CA TYR A 626 -2.84 2.78 6.33
C TYR A 626 -4.06 2.17 5.61
N PRO A 627 -4.68 1.10 6.13
CA PRO A 627 -5.82 0.43 5.49
C PRO A 627 -7.02 1.37 5.37
N ALA A 628 -8.03 0.99 4.58
CA ALA A 628 -9.28 1.74 4.36
C ALA A 628 -9.20 3.20 3.84
N THR A 629 -8.01 3.82 3.77
CA THR A 629 -7.87 5.28 3.61
C THR A 629 -7.52 5.73 2.18
N MET A 630 -7.90 6.97 1.87
CA MET A 630 -7.46 7.64 0.64
C MET A 630 -5.94 7.79 0.57
N HIS A 631 -5.28 8.05 1.69
CA HIS A 631 -3.83 8.27 1.74
C HIS A 631 -3.05 6.95 1.66
N GLY A 632 -3.51 5.87 2.29
CA GLY A 632 -2.93 4.54 2.11
C GLY A 632 -3.05 4.03 0.67
N ALA A 633 -4.20 4.28 0.03
CA ALA A 633 -4.33 4.02 -1.41
C ALA A 633 -3.28 4.80 -2.23
N PHE A 634 -3.13 6.11 -2.00
CA PHE A 634 -2.10 6.93 -2.67
C PHE A 634 -0.67 6.42 -2.44
N LEU A 635 -0.30 6.13 -1.18
CA LEU A 635 1.02 5.63 -0.79
C LEU A 635 1.34 4.26 -1.39
N SER A 636 0.39 3.32 -1.36
CA SER A 636 0.56 1.99 -1.99
C SER A 636 0.83 2.08 -3.49
N GLY A 637 0.30 3.11 -4.17
CA GLY A 637 0.67 3.42 -5.56
C GLY A 637 2.15 3.79 -5.68
N LEU A 638 2.62 4.78 -4.90
CA LEU A 638 4.02 5.21 -4.93
C LEU A 638 4.99 4.04 -4.64
N ARG A 639 4.66 3.19 -3.66
CA ARG A 639 5.38 1.95 -3.34
C ARG A 639 5.48 1.02 -4.55
N GLU A 640 4.37 0.66 -5.18
CA GLU A 640 4.41 -0.26 -6.32
C GLU A 640 5.13 0.34 -7.55
N ALA A 641 5.08 1.66 -7.77
CA ALA A 641 5.91 2.25 -8.82
C ALA A 641 7.41 2.07 -8.56
N ALA A 642 7.86 2.15 -7.30
CA ALA A 642 9.25 1.88 -6.93
C ALA A 642 9.60 0.38 -7.09
N ASN A 643 8.73 -0.52 -6.61
CA ASN A 643 8.89 -1.98 -6.77
C ASN A 643 8.99 -2.38 -8.25
N MET A 644 8.09 -1.88 -9.09
CA MET A 644 8.08 -2.12 -10.55
C MET A 644 9.34 -1.58 -11.22
N ALA A 645 9.82 -0.39 -10.82
CA ALA A 645 11.07 0.17 -11.32
C ALA A 645 12.28 -0.68 -10.91
N HIS A 646 12.32 -1.18 -9.68
CA HIS A 646 13.36 -2.07 -9.15
C HIS A 646 13.40 -3.40 -9.91
N HIS A 647 12.27 -4.12 -10.03
CA HIS A 647 12.18 -5.37 -10.79
C HIS A 647 12.57 -5.20 -12.27
N ALA A 648 12.15 -4.11 -12.92
CA ALA A 648 12.54 -3.82 -14.30
C ALA A 648 14.05 -3.55 -14.44
N ASN A 649 14.66 -2.86 -13.47
CA ASN A 649 16.11 -2.65 -13.44
C ASN A 649 16.86 -3.98 -13.27
N ILE A 650 16.45 -4.85 -12.35
CA ILE A 650 17.05 -6.19 -12.16
C ILE A 650 16.96 -7.03 -13.44
N ARG A 651 15.78 -7.11 -14.08
CA ARG A 651 15.63 -7.84 -15.34
C ARG A 651 16.52 -7.27 -16.45
N SER A 652 16.67 -5.95 -16.53
CA SER A 652 17.59 -5.29 -17.47
C SER A 652 19.07 -5.58 -17.18
N MET A 653 19.45 -5.73 -15.91
CA MET A 653 20.82 -6.14 -15.52
C MET A 653 21.09 -7.59 -15.91
N ASN A 654 20.18 -8.52 -15.56
CA ASN A 654 20.31 -9.94 -15.92
C ASN A 654 20.40 -10.13 -17.44
N MET A 655 19.53 -9.46 -18.21
CA MET A 655 19.58 -9.49 -19.68
C MET A 655 20.85 -8.85 -20.29
N LYS A 656 21.61 -8.03 -19.55
CA LYS A 656 22.94 -7.55 -19.98
C LYS A 656 24.03 -8.57 -19.67
N VAL A 657 23.96 -9.25 -18.53
CA VAL A 657 24.88 -10.33 -18.15
C VAL A 657 24.80 -11.50 -19.14
N ASP A 658 23.60 -11.91 -19.53
CA ASP A 658 23.39 -12.98 -20.54
C ASP A 658 23.71 -12.54 -21.99
N LYS A 659 23.90 -11.24 -22.25
CA LYS A 659 24.27 -10.70 -23.58
C LYS A 659 25.77 -10.44 -23.74
N THR A 660 26.54 -10.38 -22.64
CA THR A 660 27.98 -10.62 -22.73
C THR A 660 28.25 -12.13 -22.79
N PRO A 661 29.23 -12.61 -23.59
CA PRO A 661 29.63 -14.02 -23.59
C PRO A 661 30.46 -14.35 -22.33
N SER A 662 29.82 -14.21 -21.17
CA SER A 662 30.34 -14.58 -19.85
C SER A 662 29.70 -15.88 -19.39
N ASN A 663 30.43 -16.70 -18.66
CA ASN A 663 30.00 -18.05 -18.26
C ASN A 663 28.93 -18.08 -17.14
N ALA A 664 28.16 -17.00 -16.93
CA ALA A 664 27.19 -16.87 -15.84
C ALA A 664 26.14 -18.00 -15.83
N HIS A 665 25.59 -18.33 -17.00
CA HIS A 665 24.65 -19.44 -17.16
C HIS A 665 25.26 -20.84 -16.90
N SER A 666 26.59 -20.96 -16.72
CA SER A 666 27.21 -22.19 -16.21
C SER A 666 27.18 -22.31 -14.68
N CYS A 667 27.09 -21.20 -13.93
CA CYS A 667 27.41 -21.19 -12.49
C CYS A 667 26.28 -21.64 -11.56
N ALA A 668 25.03 -21.64 -12.04
CA ALA A 668 23.89 -22.17 -11.27
C ALA A 668 24.00 -23.70 -11.09
N ASN A 669 24.22 -24.44 -12.18
CA ASN A 669 24.45 -25.89 -12.15
C ASN A 669 25.80 -26.25 -11.51
N LEU A 670 26.82 -25.39 -11.70
CA LEU A 670 28.20 -25.68 -11.30
C LEU A 670 28.35 -26.11 -9.83
N LEU A 671 27.73 -25.41 -8.87
CA LEU A 671 27.92 -25.79 -7.47
C LEU A 671 27.25 -27.14 -7.15
N ALA A 672 26.09 -27.42 -7.75
CA ALA A 672 25.44 -28.72 -7.62
C ALA A 672 26.27 -29.85 -8.25
N ASP A 673 26.86 -29.60 -9.42
CA ASP A 673 27.74 -30.55 -10.11
C ASP A 673 29.05 -30.81 -9.34
N LEU A 674 29.67 -29.77 -8.76
CA LEU A 674 30.85 -29.91 -7.90
C LEU A 674 30.56 -30.78 -6.65
N PHE A 675 29.36 -30.65 -6.07
CA PHE A 675 28.90 -31.45 -4.93
C PHE A 675 28.29 -32.81 -5.31
N ARG A 676 28.43 -33.27 -6.58
CA ARG A 676 28.27 -34.70 -6.92
C ARG A 676 29.50 -35.52 -6.50
N GLU A 677 30.68 -34.91 -6.52
CA GLU A 677 31.96 -35.51 -6.12
C GLU A 677 32.63 -34.62 -5.06
N PRO A 678 32.12 -34.57 -3.81
CA PRO A 678 32.78 -33.87 -2.72
C PRO A 678 34.15 -34.49 -2.39
N ASP A 679 35.08 -33.66 -1.92
CA ASP A 679 36.44 -34.09 -1.54
C ASP A 679 36.45 -34.80 -0.16
N ILE A 680 35.51 -34.47 0.74
CA ILE A 680 35.25 -35.13 2.03
C ILE A 680 33.74 -35.13 2.31
N GLU A 681 33.21 -36.21 2.91
CA GLU A 681 31.89 -36.22 3.54
C GLU A 681 31.93 -36.81 4.96
N PHE A 682 31.02 -36.37 5.83
CA PHE A 682 30.75 -36.97 7.13
C PHE A 682 29.32 -36.59 7.59
N GLY A 683 28.47 -37.59 7.85
CA GLY A 683 27.07 -37.34 8.21
C GLY A 683 26.33 -36.57 7.11
N SER A 684 25.57 -35.53 7.48
CA SER A 684 24.90 -34.60 6.57
C SER A 684 25.83 -33.58 5.88
N PHE A 685 27.14 -33.62 6.14
CA PHE A 685 28.11 -32.62 5.69
C PHE A 685 28.94 -33.12 4.49
N SER A 686 28.95 -32.34 3.40
CA SER A 686 29.83 -32.53 2.24
C SER A 686 30.76 -31.32 2.07
N VAL A 687 32.02 -31.52 1.66
CA VAL A 687 32.99 -30.43 1.46
C VAL A 687 33.69 -30.52 0.10
N ILE A 688 33.97 -29.35 -0.49
CA ILE A 688 34.89 -29.19 -1.62
C ILE A 688 35.98 -28.15 -1.29
N PHE A 689 37.23 -28.39 -1.70
CA PHE A 689 38.39 -27.53 -1.37
C PHE A 689 38.90 -26.73 -2.56
N ALA A 690 39.31 -25.47 -2.32
CA ALA A 690 39.80 -24.55 -3.36
C ALA A 690 41.11 -24.96 -4.03
N GLN A 691 41.96 -25.71 -3.31
CA GLN A 691 43.21 -26.27 -3.79
C GLN A 691 43.45 -27.65 -3.19
N LYS A 692 44.11 -28.53 -3.94
CA LYS A 692 44.58 -29.84 -3.43
C LYS A 692 45.81 -29.78 -2.51
N ASN A 693 46.53 -28.65 -2.49
CA ASN A 693 47.68 -28.46 -1.59
C ASN A 693 47.24 -28.36 -0.12
N ALA A 694 48.07 -28.87 0.78
CA ALA A 694 47.74 -29.02 2.21
C ALA A 694 47.90 -27.74 3.05
N ASP A 695 47.63 -26.56 2.48
CA ASP A 695 47.59 -25.30 3.24
C ASP A 695 46.39 -25.30 4.21
N PRO A 696 46.60 -25.21 5.54
CA PRO A 696 45.51 -25.15 6.53
C PRO A 696 44.57 -23.96 6.34
N LYS A 697 45.04 -22.87 5.70
CA LYS A 697 44.26 -21.65 5.43
C LYS A 697 43.50 -21.68 4.09
N SER A 698 43.71 -22.69 3.25
CA SER A 698 43.03 -22.81 1.95
C SER A 698 41.51 -22.83 2.12
N PRO A 699 40.73 -22.03 1.36
CA PRO A 699 39.28 -21.98 1.54
C PRO A 699 38.57 -23.26 1.07
N ALA A 700 37.47 -23.56 1.74
CA ALA A 700 36.62 -24.71 1.52
C ALA A 700 35.14 -24.26 1.50
N ILE A 701 34.32 -24.92 0.67
CA ILE A 701 32.87 -24.74 0.70
C ILE A 701 32.26 -25.96 1.38
N LEU A 702 31.56 -25.73 2.48
CA LEU A 702 30.76 -26.72 3.19
C LEU A 702 29.33 -26.69 2.63
N ARG A 703 28.74 -27.87 2.41
CA ARG A 703 27.30 -28.09 2.22
C ARG A 703 26.78 -28.91 3.40
N VAL A 704 25.69 -28.47 4.02
CA VAL A 704 24.88 -29.26 4.96
C VAL A 704 23.60 -29.66 4.23
N THR A 705 23.23 -30.94 4.30
CA THR A 705 22.05 -31.49 3.64
C THR A 705 21.05 -32.00 4.67
N PHE A 706 19.93 -31.30 4.82
CA PHE A 706 18.82 -31.75 5.66
C PHE A 706 17.87 -32.62 4.84
N SER A 707 17.56 -33.81 5.37
CA SER A 707 16.63 -34.79 4.82
C SER A 707 15.85 -35.45 5.95
N GLU A 708 14.65 -35.96 5.68
CA GLU A 708 13.83 -36.61 6.72
C GLU A 708 14.56 -37.80 7.39
N PRO A 709 14.44 -37.96 8.72
CA PRO A 709 14.89 -39.17 9.40
C PRO A 709 14.03 -40.36 8.96
N ARG A 710 14.64 -41.32 8.26
CA ARG A 710 13.98 -42.58 7.90
C ARG A 710 13.47 -43.27 9.18
N LYS A 711 12.15 -43.44 9.29
CA LYS A 711 11.49 -44.08 10.44
C LYS A 711 12.15 -45.41 10.80
N ARG A 712 12.80 -45.45 11.96
CA ARG A 712 13.03 -46.69 12.74
C ARG A 712 12.24 -46.55 14.03
N CYS A 713 11.47 -47.59 14.35
CA CYS A 713 10.80 -47.67 15.64
C CYS A 713 11.83 -47.95 16.73
N HIS A 714 11.80 -47.20 17.82
CA HIS A 714 11.71 -47.73 19.18
C HIS A 714 11.28 -46.62 20.14
N GLU A 715 10.70 -47.01 21.26
CA GLU A 715 10.24 -46.12 22.34
C GLU A 715 11.40 -45.76 23.29
N VAL A 716 11.21 -44.74 24.14
CA VAL A 716 11.38 -44.79 25.63
C VAL A 716 11.62 -43.39 26.24
N THR A 717 10.71 -43.01 27.15
CA THR A 717 10.76 -41.96 28.21
C THR A 717 11.09 -40.49 27.93
N LYS A 718 10.49 -39.63 28.76
CA LYS A 718 10.83 -38.21 28.99
C LYS A 718 11.92 -38.09 30.07
N GLN A 719 12.77 -37.08 30.01
CA GLN A 719 12.88 -36.10 31.11
C GLN A 719 13.67 -34.82 30.75
N ASP A 720 13.11 -33.70 31.22
CA ASP A 720 13.73 -32.48 31.75
C ASP A 720 14.60 -31.47 30.94
N GLN A 721 14.47 -30.24 31.45
CA GLN A 721 15.30 -29.03 31.38
C GLN A 721 15.24 -28.09 30.16
N GLN A 722 15.41 -26.81 30.50
CA GLN A 722 15.21 -25.63 29.66
C GLN A 722 16.56 -25.18 29.08
N GLN A 723 16.63 -24.88 27.78
CA GLN A 723 17.26 -23.64 27.26
C GLN A 723 17.21 -23.50 25.72
N HIS A 724 17.37 -22.25 25.28
CA HIS A 724 17.70 -21.74 23.94
C HIS A 724 16.60 -21.70 22.85
N SER A 725 16.58 -20.55 22.15
CA SER A 725 15.47 -20.06 21.32
C SER A 725 15.38 -20.68 19.90
N ASN A 726 16.46 -21.29 19.43
CA ASN A 726 16.61 -21.65 18.01
C ASN A 726 15.76 -22.87 17.59
N LYS A 727 15.25 -23.66 18.54
CA LYS A 727 14.48 -24.89 18.27
C LYS A 727 13.12 -24.61 17.62
N LEU A 728 12.45 -23.52 18.02
CA LEU A 728 11.17 -23.11 17.43
C LEU A 728 11.35 -22.63 15.99
N LEU A 729 12.39 -21.81 15.74
CA LEU A 729 12.76 -21.37 14.39
C LEU A 729 13.09 -22.56 13.47
N PHE A 730 13.78 -23.58 13.99
CA PHE A 730 14.08 -24.80 13.24
C PHE A 730 12.81 -25.61 12.89
N GLN A 731 11.85 -25.71 13.80
CA GLN A 731 10.57 -26.38 13.56
C GLN A 731 9.68 -25.60 12.58
N GLN A 732 9.65 -24.27 12.68
CA GLN A 732 8.96 -23.39 11.73
C GLN A 732 9.56 -23.55 10.33
N LEU A 733 10.89 -23.51 10.19
CA LEU A 733 11.59 -23.78 8.94
C LEU A 733 11.31 -25.19 8.38
N GLN A 734 11.26 -26.24 9.22
CA GLN A 734 10.88 -27.58 8.76
C GLN A 734 9.43 -27.66 8.25
N SER A 735 8.48 -27.02 8.94
CA SER A 735 7.07 -27.02 8.50
C SER A 735 6.87 -26.33 7.14
N HIS A 736 7.69 -25.32 6.84
CA HIS A 736 7.55 -24.45 5.66
C HIS A 736 7.92 -25.10 4.31
N PHE A 737 8.61 -26.25 4.33
CA PHE A 737 9.25 -26.86 3.14
C PHE A 737 8.77 -28.29 2.81
N ASN A 738 7.58 -28.70 3.29
CA ASN A 738 7.02 -30.04 3.09
C ASN A 738 6.50 -30.33 1.65
N GLN A 739 7.35 -30.15 0.63
CA GLN A 739 7.13 -30.58 -0.75
C GLN A 739 8.41 -31.20 -1.36
N GLN A 740 8.80 -32.37 -0.87
CA GLN A 740 9.75 -33.33 -1.50
C GLN A 740 11.05 -32.75 -2.13
N GLN A 741 11.78 -31.88 -1.43
CA GLN A 741 13.16 -31.54 -1.79
C GLN A 741 14.10 -31.58 -0.57
N GLN A 742 15.34 -32.00 -0.79
CA GLN A 742 16.40 -31.94 0.23
C GLN A 742 16.87 -30.49 0.39
N LEU A 743 16.91 -29.99 1.63
CA LEU A 743 17.36 -28.63 1.89
C LEU A 743 18.89 -28.60 1.99
N HIS A 744 19.54 -27.97 1.02
CA HIS A 744 20.98 -27.71 1.03
C HIS A 744 21.27 -26.27 1.49
N VAL A 745 22.02 -26.13 2.58
CA VAL A 745 22.63 -24.85 3.01
C VAL A 745 24.14 -24.95 2.95
N TYR A 746 24.80 -23.80 2.88
CA TYR A 746 26.23 -23.70 2.59
C TYR A 746 26.92 -22.69 3.51
N THR A 747 28.24 -22.80 3.65
CA THR A 747 29.09 -21.74 4.22
C THR A 747 30.54 -21.90 3.76
N LEU A 748 31.37 -20.87 4.02
CA LEU A 748 32.81 -20.87 3.74
C LEU A 748 33.59 -21.17 5.02
N LEU A 749 34.62 -22.02 4.91
CA LEU A 749 35.54 -22.38 6.00
C LEU A 749 36.98 -22.43 5.50
N SER A 750 37.95 -22.43 6.42
CA SER A 750 39.31 -22.86 6.10
C SER A 750 39.44 -24.38 6.08
N ARG A 751 40.48 -24.89 5.41
CA ARG A 751 40.81 -26.32 5.38
C ARG A 751 40.99 -26.89 6.79
N GLN A 752 41.60 -26.13 7.70
CA GLN A 752 41.75 -26.54 9.11
C GLN A 752 40.39 -26.65 9.81
N GLN A 753 39.53 -25.64 9.71
CA GLN A 753 38.20 -25.65 10.35
C GLN A 753 37.33 -26.83 9.91
N VAL A 754 37.45 -27.28 8.65
CA VAL A 754 36.78 -28.50 8.16
C VAL A 754 37.31 -29.76 8.84
N LEU A 755 38.62 -29.86 9.05
CA LEU A 755 39.23 -31.01 9.72
C LEU A 755 38.86 -31.02 11.21
N ASP A 756 38.92 -29.87 11.88
CA ASP A 756 38.52 -29.72 13.27
C ASP A 756 37.04 -30.10 13.48
N LEU A 757 36.15 -29.68 12.56
CA LEU A 757 34.73 -30.02 12.54
C LEU A 757 34.45 -31.52 12.34
N ARG A 758 35.26 -32.20 11.52
CA ARG A 758 35.12 -33.63 11.25
C ARG A 758 35.34 -34.47 12.52
N GLU A 759 36.35 -34.10 13.31
CA GLU A 759 36.72 -34.79 14.56
C GLU A 759 35.77 -34.52 15.73
N VAL A 760 34.80 -33.60 15.58
CA VAL A 760 33.73 -33.39 16.55
C VAL A 760 32.90 -34.67 16.70
N ARG A 761 32.83 -35.15 17.95
CA ARG A 761 32.03 -36.31 18.38
C ARG A 761 30.65 -35.86 18.85
N GLY A 762 29.69 -36.79 18.90
CA GLY A 762 28.29 -36.50 19.26
C GLY A 762 27.35 -36.29 18.06
N GLY A 763 27.77 -36.67 16.85
CA GLY A 763 26.91 -36.63 15.67
C GLY A 763 26.73 -35.25 15.06
N ASP A 764 25.74 -35.12 14.19
CA ASP A 764 25.61 -33.94 13.32
C ASP A 764 25.02 -32.73 14.03
N GLU A 765 24.21 -32.93 15.08
CA GLU A 765 23.72 -31.87 15.97
C GLU A 765 24.89 -31.17 16.68
N MET A 766 25.85 -31.93 17.23
CA MET A 766 27.05 -31.36 17.86
C MET A 766 27.99 -30.68 16.86
N ARG A 767 28.02 -31.12 15.59
CA ARG A 767 28.75 -30.44 14.50
C ARG A 767 28.08 -29.14 14.09
N LEU A 768 26.75 -29.12 14.01
CA LEU A 768 25.98 -27.92 13.71
C LEU A 768 26.13 -26.87 14.81
N ASN A 769 26.11 -27.31 16.08
CA ASN A 769 26.40 -26.49 17.24
C ASN A 769 27.84 -25.93 17.21
N TYR A 770 28.84 -26.77 16.91
CA TYR A 770 30.24 -26.34 16.75
C TYR A 770 30.41 -25.28 15.65
N LEU A 771 29.72 -25.42 14.51
CA LEU A 771 29.70 -24.43 13.44
C LEU A 771 29.15 -23.09 13.91
N CYS A 772 27.94 -23.09 14.47
CA CYS A 772 27.23 -21.85 14.78
C CYS A 772 27.80 -21.14 16.02
N GLU A 773 27.99 -21.85 17.14
CA GLU A 773 28.36 -21.25 18.42
C GLU A 773 29.89 -21.13 18.61
N LYS A 774 30.68 -22.08 18.08
CA LYS A 774 32.14 -22.10 18.29
C LYS A 774 32.97 -21.56 17.12
N LEU A 775 32.52 -21.74 15.87
CA LEU A 775 33.14 -21.09 14.70
C LEU A 775 32.45 -19.77 14.31
N GLY A 776 31.28 -19.46 14.89
CA GLY A 776 30.54 -18.22 14.60
C GLY A 776 29.97 -18.13 13.18
N VAL A 777 29.96 -19.24 12.42
CA VAL A 777 29.60 -19.20 10.99
C VAL A 777 28.10 -19.34 10.78
N LYS A 778 27.55 -18.42 10.00
CA LYS A 778 26.17 -18.51 9.51
C LYS A 778 26.09 -19.50 8.34
N LEU A 779 25.06 -20.32 8.35
CA LEU A 779 24.67 -21.17 7.23
C LEU A 779 23.68 -20.40 6.34
N VAL A 780 23.90 -20.44 5.03
CA VAL A 780 23.12 -19.65 4.05
C VAL A 780 22.65 -20.51 2.88
N GLY A 781 21.51 -20.17 2.29
CA GLY A 781 21.11 -20.72 0.99
C GLY A 781 22.07 -20.28 -0.13
N ARG A 782 22.07 -20.97 -1.28
CA ARG A 782 23.00 -20.75 -2.41
C ARG A 782 23.22 -19.28 -2.80
N LYS A 783 22.17 -18.45 -2.74
CA LYS A 783 22.23 -17.01 -3.08
C LYS A 783 22.96 -16.14 -2.03
N GLY A 784 23.01 -16.59 -0.77
CA GLY A 784 23.61 -15.84 0.35
C GLY A 784 25.13 -16.03 0.51
N LEU A 785 25.78 -16.85 -0.32
CA LEU A 785 27.23 -17.12 -0.22
C LEU A 785 28.11 -15.93 -0.66
N GLY A 786 27.56 -14.94 -1.37
CA GLY A 786 28.26 -13.72 -1.78
C GLY A 786 29.36 -13.92 -2.84
N MET A 787 29.94 -12.80 -3.31
CA MET A 787 30.91 -12.80 -4.41
C MET A 787 32.22 -13.54 -4.08
N ASN A 788 32.63 -13.54 -2.81
CA ASN A 788 33.84 -14.24 -2.36
C ASN A 788 33.75 -15.76 -2.62
N ALA A 789 32.55 -16.34 -2.49
CA ALA A 789 32.35 -17.75 -2.82
C ALA A 789 32.41 -18.02 -4.32
N GLU A 790 31.89 -17.15 -5.19
CA GLU A 790 31.93 -17.36 -6.65
C GLU A 790 33.37 -17.47 -7.19
N SER A 791 34.30 -16.71 -6.60
CA SER A 791 35.75 -16.83 -6.88
C SER A 791 36.27 -18.23 -6.52
N VAL A 792 35.95 -18.72 -5.31
CA VAL A 792 36.31 -20.06 -4.84
C VAL A 792 35.70 -21.16 -5.72
N ILE A 793 34.39 -21.08 -6.02
CA ILE A 793 33.67 -22.01 -6.90
C ILE A 793 34.34 -22.10 -8.28
N THR A 794 34.74 -20.95 -8.83
CA THR A 794 35.40 -20.86 -10.14
C THR A 794 36.80 -21.48 -10.10
N SER A 795 37.58 -21.25 -9.03
CA SER A 795 38.88 -21.90 -8.81
C SER A 795 38.76 -23.43 -8.73
N ILE A 796 37.79 -23.93 -7.96
CA ILE A 796 37.53 -25.38 -7.81
C ILE A 796 37.19 -26.02 -9.16
N LYS A 797 36.36 -25.35 -9.98
CA LYS A 797 36.05 -25.82 -11.34
C LYS A 797 37.30 -25.91 -12.20
N ALA A 798 38.15 -24.88 -12.19
CA ALA A 798 39.36 -24.82 -13.01
C ALA A 798 40.34 -25.93 -12.65
N GLU A 799 40.61 -26.16 -11.36
CA GLU A 799 41.52 -27.23 -10.92
C GLU A 799 40.98 -28.63 -11.27
N ARG A 800 39.69 -28.87 -11.04
CA ARG A 800 39.05 -30.18 -11.35
C ARG A 800 38.99 -30.44 -12.86
N SER A 801 38.76 -29.42 -13.69
CA SER A 801 38.69 -29.54 -15.15
C SER A 801 40.02 -29.92 -15.82
N ASN A 802 41.15 -29.62 -15.18
CA ASN A 802 42.48 -29.98 -15.69
C ASN A 802 42.87 -31.46 -15.46
N ARG A 803 42.03 -32.25 -14.76
CA ARG A 803 42.31 -33.65 -14.43
C ARG A 803 41.90 -34.59 -15.57
N LYS A 804 42.83 -34.90 -16.49
CA LYS A 804 42.71 -36.10 -17.34
C LYS A 804 42.79 -37.37 -16.46
N PRO A 805 42.06 -38.45 -16.77
CA PRO A 805 42.15 -39.70 -16.03
C PRO A 805 43.55 -40.32 -16.19
N VAL A 806 44.12 -40.80 -15.07
CA VAL A 806 45.42 -41.47 -15.05
C VAL A 806 45.28 -42.90 -15.56
N SER A 807 46.10 -43.28 -16.54
CA SER A 807 46.10 -44.61 -17.15
C SER A 807 46.77 -45.66 -16.27
N THR A 808 46.04 -46.71 -15.91
CA THR A 808 46.59 -47.92 -15.27
C THR A 808 47.22 -48.84 -16.32
N PRO A 809 48.43 -49.40 -16.11
CA PRO A 809 49.09 -50.25 -17.11
C PRO A 809 48.74 -51.74 -17.01
N LEU A 810 48.58 -52.37 -18.19
CA LEU A 810 48.86 -53.77 -18.54
C LEU A 810 48.23 -54.92 -17.72
N ALA A 811 47.21 -55.57 -18.31
CA ALA A 811 46.99 -57.01 -18.20
C ALA A 811 46.41 -57.59 -19.53
N LEU A 812 46.78 -58.83 -19.84
CA LEU A 812 46.67 -59.53 -21.15
C LEU A 812 45.25 -59.82 -21.68
N LYS A 813 45.17 -60.10 -23.00
CA LYS A 813 43.98 -60.63 -23.73
C LYS A 813 43.73 -62.12 -23.42
N PRO A 814 42.51 -62.66 -23.66
CA PRO A 814 42.21 -63.31 -24.96
C PRO A 814 40.75 -63.08 -25.45
N GLY A 815 40.34 -63.70 -26.57
CA GLY A 815 38.91 -63.91 -26.89
C GLY A 815 38.34 -63.28 -28.18
N VAL A 816 38.53 -63.95 -29.32
CA VAL A 816 38.03 -63.58 -30.66
C VAL A 816 36.49 -63.68 -30.78
N SER A 817 35.78 -62.67 -31.35
CA SER A 817 35.01 -62.80 -32.62
C SER A 817 34.03 -61.66 -33.02
N LYS A 818 33.96 -61.45 -34.35
CA LYS A 818 32.82 -61.05 -35.22
C LYS A 818 32.12 -59.66 -35.16
N LEU A 819 32.24 -59.01 -36.34
CA LEU A 819 31.29 -58.16 -37.10
C LEU A 819 31.24 -56.62 -36.93
N LYS A 820 31.12 -55.97 -38.11
CA LYS A 820 30.84 -54.54 -38.41
C LYS A 820 29.33 -54.43 -38.78
N ALA A 821 28.67 -53.29 -38.98
CA ALA A 821 29.02 -51.86 -39.10
C ALA A 821 27.83 -51.03 -38.54
N GLY A 822 27.82 -49.71 -38.35
CA GLY A 822 28.76 -48.65 -38.74
C GLY A 822 28.21 -47.75 -39.85
N ILE A 823 27.68 -46.57 -39.50
CA ILE A 823 27.39 -45.41 -40.39
C ILE A 823 27.37 -44.13 -39.52
N MET A 824 27.87 -43.00 -40.05
CA MET A 824 27.80 -41.69 -39.39
C MET A 824 27.73 -40.55 -40.41
N ARG A 825 26.83 -39.57 -40.18
CA ARG A 825 26.70 -38.27 -40.88
C ARG A 825 26.35 -38.31 -42.40
N ARG A 826 25.36 -37.49 -42.80
CA ARG A 826 25.62 -36.12 -43.34
C ARG A 826 24.34 -35.31 -43.61
N LYS A 827 24.52 -34.00 -43.75
CA LYS A 827 23.53 -33.02 -44.25
C LYS A 827 23.16 -33.32 -45.71
N LEU A 828 21.99 -32.85 -46.16
CA LEU A 828 21.81 -32.40 -47.54
C LEU A 828 20.93 -31.14 -47.62
N VAL A 829 21.09 -30.39 -48.72
CA VAL A 829 20.30 -29.20 -49.12
C VAL A 829 19.83 -29.44 -50.55
N ARG A 830 18.63 -28.98 -50.94
CA ARG A 830 18.23 -28.86 -52.36
C ARG A 830 17.11 -27.82 -52.58
N ARG A 831 16.82 -27.49 -53.85
CA ARG A 831 16.24 -26.21 -54.31
C ARG A 831 15.36 -26.43 -55.56
N ALA A 832 14.16 -25.80 -55.61
CA ALA A 832 13.36 -25.47 -56.83
C ALA A 832 12.81 -26.67 -57.69
N LYS A 833 11.91 -26.51 -58.68
CA LYS A 833 11.39 -25.33 -59.44
C LYS A 833 9.87 -25.40 -59.80
N VAL A 834 9.21 -24.23 -59.72
CA VAL A 834 8.29 -23.55 -60.68
C VAL A 834 7.95 -24.30 -61.99
N VAL A 835 6.67 -24.47 -62.39
CA VAL A 835 5.76 -23.59 -63.21
C VAL A 835 4.24 -23.86 -62.87
N ARG A 836 3.12 -23.37 -63.49
CA ARG A 836 2.81 -22.69 -64.78
C ARG A 836 1.46 -21.90 -64.77
N LYS A 837 1.45 -20.59 -65.12
CA LYS A 837 0.46 -19.77 -65.92
C LYS A 837 -1.07 -19.75 -65.60
N SER A 838 -1.86 -18.70 -65.94
CA SER A 838 -1.62 -17.45 -66.74
C SER A 838 -2.66 -16.32 -66.51
N ASN A 839 -2.22 -15.06 -66.71
CA ASN A 839 -2.96 -13.87 -67.26
C ASN A 839 -4.16 -13.27 -66.46
N SER A 840 -4.46 -11.96 -66.49
CA SER A 840 -3.75 -10.77 -67.02
C SER A 840 -4.41 -9.42 -66.65
N LEU A 841 -3.59 -8.34 -66.59
CA LEU A 841 -3.89 -6.92 -66.94
C LEU A 841 -4.70 -5.96 -66.00
N LEU A 842 -4.03 -4.82 -65.71
CA LEU A 842 -4.50 -3.40 -65.67
C LEU A 842 -5.08 -2.70 -64.41
N HIS A 843 -4.71 -1.41 -64.35
CA HIS A 843 -5.25 -0.20 -63.68
C HIS A 843 -5.77 -0.18 -62.22
N ALA A 844 -4.94 0.40 -61.35
CA ALA A 844 -5.06 1.77 -60.78
C ALA A 844 -6.39 2.32 -60.17
N SER A 845 -6.17 3.08 -59.08
CA SER A 845 -6.83 4.34 -58.65
C SER A 845 -8.20 4.37 -57.93
N THR A 846 -8.14 4.96 -56.72
CA THR A 846 -9.05 5.96 -56.09
C THR A 846 -10.47 5.62 -55.60
N ASN A 847 -10.63 5.87 -54.29
CA ASN A 847 -11.68 6.68 -53.62
C ASN A 847 -13.14 6.19 -53.40
N VAL A 848 -13.50 6.22 -52.11
CA VAL A 848 -14.68 6.90 -51.49
C VAL A 848 -16.09 6.33 -51.74
N GLY A 849 -16.91 6.36 -50.68
CA GLY A 849 -18.37 6.17 -50.71
C GLY A 849 -18.81 4.79 -50.21
N SER A 850 -19.29 4.55 -48.98
CA SER A 850 -20.27 5.21 -48.09
C SER A 850 -21.75 4.84 -48.35
N ALA A 851 -22.28 3.95 -47.51
CA ALA A 851 -23.72 3.67 -47.28
C ALA A 851 -24.53 3.14 -48.50
N ILE A 852 -25.44 2.18 -48.35
CA ILE A 852 -26.70 2.26 -47.58
C ILE A 852 -27.17 0.84 -47.19
N LYS A 853 -27.90 0.72 -46.07
CA LYS A 853 -28.74 -0.45 -45.76
C LYS A 853 -30.12 -0.26 -46.38
N LEU A 854 -30.73 -1.32 -46.91
CA LEU A 854 -32.13 -1.66 -46.62
C LEU A 854 -32.37 -3.15 -46.92
N SER A 855 -33.41 -3.72 -46.30
CA SER A 855 -33.56 -5.18 -46.17
C SER A 855 -35.00 -5.56 -45.81
N GLU A 856 -35.69 -6.21 -46.75
CA GLU A 856 -37.07 -6.75 -46.72
C GLU A 856 -37.16 -7.70 -47.94
N GLU A 857 -37.89 -8.83 -47.96
CA GLU A 857 -38.54 -9.62 -46.91
C GLU A 857 -38.86 -11.05 -47.46
N ILE A 858 -39.83 -11.80 -46.87
CA ILE A 858 -40.44 -13.07 -47.36
C ILE A 858 -39.55 -14.34 -47.20
N GLN A 859 -39.79 -15.23 -46.22
CA GLN A 859 -40.72 -16.41 -46.20
C GLN A 859 -40.31 -17.56 -47.17
N ILE A 860 -40.48 -18.87 -46.87
CA ILE A 860 -41.65 -19.55 -46.25
C ILE A 860 -41.29 -21.00 -45.77
N ILE A 861 -41.91 -21.49 -44.66
CA ILE A 861 -42.31 -22.90 -44.31
C ILE A 861 -41.19 -24.01 -44.29
N ASP A 862 -41.13 -24.98 -43.34
CA ASP A 862 -42.17 -25.96 -42.93
C ASP A 862 -42.11 -26.47 -41.47
N GLN A 863 -43.09 -27.30 -41.06
CA GLN A 863 -43.41 -27.76 -39.70
C GLN A 863 -43.16 -29.27 -39.45
N VAL A 864 -43.25 -29.70 -38.18
CA VAL A 864 -44.01 -30.90 -37.68
C VAL A 864 -44.00 -30.89 -36.11
N LEU A 865 -44.91 -31.64 -35.47
CA LEU A 865 -45.44 -31.43 -34.11
C LEU A 865 -44.82 -32.29 -32.96
N PRO A 866 -45.08 -31.95 -31.67
CA PRO A 866 -44.67 -32.69 -30.47
C PRO A 866 -45.82 -33.43 -29.73
N ASP A 867 -45.45 -34.32 -28.79
CA ASP A 867 -46.30 -35.04 -27.80
C ASP A 867 -45.38 -35.62 -26.69
N VAL A 868 -45.78 -35.98 -25.45
CA VAL A 868 -46.88 -35.58 -24.53
C VAL A 868 -46.46 -36.04 -23.08
N PRO A 869 -46.96 -35.45 -21.96
CA PRO A 869 -46.44 -35.75 -20.61
C PRO A 869 -47.20 -36.85 -19.85
N PHE A 870 -46.63 -37.32 -18.73
CA PHE A 870 -47.25 -38.29 -17.81
C PHE A 870 -47.42 -37.74 -16.39
N SER A 871 -48.51 -38.14 -15.73
CA SER A 871 -48.93 -37.73 -14.39
C SER A 871 -48.64 -38.78 -13.31
N GLY A 872 -48.41 -38.35 -12.07
CA GLY A 872 -48.40 -39.21 -10.88
C GLY A 872 -48.99 -38.47 -9.68
N SER A 873 -50.04 -39.03 -9.07
CA SER A 873 -50.82 -38.40 -8.01
C SER A 873 -50.68 -39.12 -6.66
N ASN A 874 -50.79 -38.38 -5.55
CA ASN A 874 -51.57 -38.82 -4.39
C ASN A 874 -51.96 -37.64 -3.50
N GLN A 875 -53.06 -37.80 -2.76
CA GLN A 875 -53.65 -36.80 -1.86
C GLN A 875 -53.59 -37.25 -0.39
N ASN A 876 -53.72 -36.27 0.52
CA ASN A 876 -54.47 -36.26 1.78
C ASN A 876 -54.24 -34.85 2.37
N GLU A 877 -55.25 -33.99 2.55
CA GLU A 877 -56.24 -33.97 3.65
C GLU A 877 -55.61 -33.81 5.05
N LEU A 878 -56.06 -32.93 5.96
CA LEU A 878 -57.02 -31.78 5.94
C LEU A 878 -56.64 -30.85 7.15
N PRO A 879 -57.10 -29.59 7.26
CA PRO A 879 -56.62 -28.61 8.25
C PRO A 879 -57.51 -28.50 9.51
N ASN A 880 -57.05 -27.73 10.51
CA ASN A 880 -57.90 -26.81 11.30
C ASN A 880 -57.07 -25.81 12.13
N THR A 881 -57.71 -24.68 12.47
CA THR A 881 -57.27 -23.52 13.29
C THR A 881 -55.97 -22.82 12.88
#